data_AF-A0A7X8AV08-F1
#
_entry.id   AF-A0A7X8AV08-F1
#
_cell.length_a   1.000
_cell.length_b   1.000
_cell.length_c   1.000
_cell.angle_alpha   90.00
_cell.angle_beta   90.00
_cell.angle_gamma   90.00
#
_symmetry.space_group_name_H-M   'P 1'
#
loop_
_entity.id
_entity.type
_entity.pdbx_description
1 polymer ?
#
loop_
_entity_poly.entity_id
_entity_poly.type
_entity_poly.pdbx_seq_one_letter_code
_entity_poly.pdbx_strand_id
1 'polypeptide(L)'
;MEYKKKLIEVALPLEAINAASSREKSIRHGHPSTLHLWWARRPLAAARAVIWSSLVDDPSSHPEEFPTEEAQNKERQRLFSILERLVKWENTNNEEVLAEAKAEIMKSTNGNPPALLDPFAGGGAIPLEAQRLGLEAHASDLNPVAVMINKAMIEIPPKFAGYPPVNPESRRKLGGEWKGAQGLAEDVRYYGEWMKQRAWERIGHLYPKVKDENGIERTVIAWIWARTVQCPNPACGCEMPLVRSFVLSKKGTGIYVKPEIENGHISYTIKTGKKAPSGTVNRKGATCLICGTPVRFSYIREEGKAGRMESRLLAVVAESSSGRIYLKPDDCQVTTSQISKPSEYPDAELPYNPRDFKTPNYGLATFADLFTNRQLTSLVTFIDLVAEAREQAKNDGGSEEYANAVSVYLAFSVDKMTNYHCNLASWHSLREILQCTFSRQALPMTWDFCEGNPLSSSSGCFQNMLEWVVKCIYLFPISSNYNSSAIQFEAQRDNGLREVMVSTDPPYYDNIGYADLSDFFYIWMRRALKDLFPDLFNTLRVPKTEELVATPYRFNGSSEEAKVFFEHGMLESFQQIYKYSRFDIPVTVYYAFKQTESDEENIASTGWETMLSAIIQAGFAITGTWPMRTEMASRALARSETNALASSVVIVCRKRPADAPVCTRRDFINTLKRELKPALKKLQQSNIAPVDLAQSAIGPGMGVYSRFSKVLEADGTPMSVRSALQIINQELDLYFSEQDGELDRDSRFCVDLYT
;
A
#
# COMPACT_ATOMS: atom_id res chain seq x y z
N MET A 1 -10.90 -26.47 -28.10
CA MET A 1 -9.44 -26.30 -28.18
C MET A 1 -8.87 -26.73 -26.84
N GLU A 2 -8.00 -27.74 -26.85
CA GLU A 2 -7.26 -28.14 -25.66
C GLU A 2 -6.12 -27.14 -25.47
N TYR A 3 -6.14 -26.40 -24.36
CA TYR A 3 -5.12 -25.39 -24.05
C TYR A 3 -3.96 -26.04 -23.30
N LYS A 4 -2.76 -25.49 -23.46
CA LYS A 4 -1.60 -25.90 -22.67
C LYS A 4 -1.75 -25.41 -21.24
N LYS A 5 -1.59 -26.33 -20.28
CA LYS A 5 -1.52 -26.00 -18.86
C LYS A 5 -0.28 -25.20 -18.58
N LYS A 6 -0.44 -24.13 -17.80
CA LYS A 6 0.64 -23.27 -17.34
C LYS A 6 1.14 -23.75 -15.98
N LEU A 7 2.37 -23.40 -15.62
CA LEU A 7 2.99 -23.80 -14.36
C LEU A 7 2.11 -23.42 -13.15
N ILE A 8 1.50 -22.22 -13.20
CA ILE A 8 0.58 -21.73 -12.16
C ILE A 8 -0.69 -22.58 -12.00
N GLU A 9 -1.06 -23.42 -12.95
CA GLU A 9 -2.23 -24.30 -12.86
C GLU A 9 -1.88 -25.66 -12.22
N VAL A 10 -0.61 -25.93 -11.97
CA VAL A 10 -0.12 -27.25 -11.53
C VAL A 10 0.60 -27.16 -10.19
N ALA A 11 1.69 -26.38 -10.10
CA ALA A 11 2.49 -26.29 -8.87
C ALA A 11 3.40 -25.04 -8.84
N LEU A 12 3.66 -24.54 -7.64
CA LEU A 12 4.55 -23.41 -7.38
C LEU A 12 5.45 -23.67 -6.15
N PRO A 13 6.68 -23.12 -6.11
CA PRO A 13 7.55 -23.14 -4.93
C PRO A 13 7.09 -22.08 -3.90
N LEU A 14 5.93 -22.31 -3.28
CA LEU A 14 5.28 -21.33 -2.40
C LEU A 14 6.14 -20.89 -1.22
N GLU A 15 6.94 -21.79 -0.65
CA GLU A 15 7.84 -21.46 0.47
C GLU A 15 8.82 -20.35 0.09
N ALA A 16 9.48 -20.47 -1.07
CA ALA A 16 10.42 -19.47 -1.56
C ALA A 16 9.72 -18.14 -1.90
N ILE A 17 8.55 -18.20 -2.56
CA ILE A 17 7.75 -17.02 -2.90
C ILE A 17 7.32 -16.27 -1.64
N ASN A 18 6.85 -16.99 -0.62
CA ASN A 18 6.36 -16.43 0.63
C ASN A 18 7.50 -15.88 1.50
N ALA A 19 8.65 -16.54 1.53
CA ALA A 19 9.86 -16.06 2.21
C ALA A 19 10.34 -14.74 1.57
N ALA A 20 10.43 -14.69 0.24
CA ALA A 20 10.81 -13.49 -0.50
C ALA A 20 9.83 -12.33 -0.28
N SER A 21 8.53 -12.59 -0.40
CA SER A 21 7.45 -11.61 -0.18
C SER A 21 7.44 -11.04 1.24
N SER A 22 7.79 -11.87 2.23
CA SER A 22 7.90 -11.44 3.62
C SER A 22 9.12 -10.55 3.86
N ARG A 23 10.27 -10.91 3.27
CA ARG A 23 11.53 -10.17 3.38
C ARG A 23 11.45 -8.78 2.74
N GLU A 24 10.82 -8.70 1.58
CA GLU A 24 10.65 -7.47 0.81
C GLU A 24 9.98 -6.34 1.61
N LYS A 25 9.07 -6.67 2.53
CA LYS A 25 8.37 -5.70 3.39
C LYS A 25 9.27 -4.87 4.30
N SER A 26 10.50 -5.31 4.57
CA SER A 26 11.49 -4.54 5.36
C SER A 26 12.41 -3.68 4.50
N ILE A 27 12.34 -3.81 3.17
CA ILE A 27 13.24 -3.11 2.25
C ILE A 27 12.78 -1.67 2.10
N ARG A 28 13.72 -0.73 2.27
CA ARG A 28 13.48 0.71 2.23
C ARG A 28 14.42 1.43 1.24
N HIS A 29 15.06 0.66 0.37
CA HIS A 29 16.01 1.20 -0.62
C HIS A 29 15.59 0.73 -2.00
N GLY A 30 15.06 1.65 -2.79
CA GLY A 30 14.69 1.44 -4.19
C GLY A 30 13.39 0.64 -4.43
N HIS A 31 12.77 0.10 -3.38
CA HIS A 31 11.45 -0.51 -3.48
C HIS A 31 10.36 0.54 -3.78
N PRO A 32 9.38 0.31 -4.68
CA PRO A 32 8.35 1.30 -5.04
C PRO A 32 7.55 1.93 -3.89
N SER A 33 7.49 1.29 -2.72
CA SER A 33 6.93 1.92 -1.50
C SER A 33 7.70 3.17 -1.05
N THR A 34 8.98 3.26 -1.42
CA THR A 34 9.82 4.43 -1.21
C THR A 34 9.79 5.41 -2.38
N LEU A 35 9.02 5.15 -3.44
CA LEU A 35 8.67 6.15 -4.45
C LEU A 35 7.47 6.98 -3.97
N HIS A 36 6.32 6.32 -3.76
CA HIS A 36 5.10 6.95 -3.26
C HIS A 36 4.31 5.97 -2.39
N LEU A 37 3.58 6.48 -1.40
CA LEU A 37 2.70 5.66 -0.58
C LEU A 37 1.51 5.16 -1.40
N TRP A 38 1.22 3.87 -1.31
CA TRP A 38 -0.04 3.29 -1.76
C TRP A 38 -0.44 2.20 -0.76
N TRP A 39 -1.68 2.19 -0.33
CA TRP A 39 -2.09 1.46 0.88
C TRP A 39 -2.17 -0.06 0.73
N ALA A 40 -2.26 -0.59 -0.50
CA ALA A 40 -2.43 -2.01 -0.78
C ALA A 40 -1.47 -2.51 -1.87
N ARG A 41 -0.19 -2.12 -1.80
CA ARG A 41 0.79 -2.59 -2.80
C ARG A 41 1.14 -4.06 -2.56
N ARG A 42 0.99 -4.90 -3.60
CA ARG A 42 1.43 -6.30 -3.58
C ARG A 42 2.96 -6.43 -3.56
N PRO A 43 3.53 -7.47 -2.92
CA PRO A 43 4.96 -7.75 -3.01
C PRO A 43 5.37 -7.99 -4.47
N LEU A 44 6.49 -7.40 -4.90
CA LEU A 44 7.01 -7.58 -6.25
C LEU A 44 7.41 -9.04 -6.49
N ALA A 45 7.94 -9.73 -5.47
CA ALA A 45 8.27 -11.15 -5.57
C ALA A 45 7.05 -12.01 -5.97
N ALA A 46 5.89 -11.77 -5.35
CA ALA A 46 4.65 -12.47 -5.67
C ALA A 46 4.12 -12.07 -7.06
N ALA A 47 4.13 -10.78 -7.40
CA ALA A 47 3.74 -10.29 -8.73
C ALA A 47 4.56 -10.96 -9.84
N ARG A 48 5.88 -10.93 -9.71
CA ARG A 48 6.82 -11.56 -10.66
C ARG A 48 6.58 -13.06 -10.80
N ALA A 49 6.36 -13.76 -9.69
CA ALA A 49 6.15 -15.21 -9.71
C ALA A 49 4.85 -15.60 -10.41
N VAL A 50 3.75 -14.91 -10.11
CA VAL A 50 2.45 -15.14 -10.74
C VAL A 50 2.50 -14.84 -12.23
N ILE A 51 3.10 -13.72 -12.63
CA ILE A 51 3.20 -13.36 -14.05
C ILE A 51 4.00 -14.42 -14.81
N TRP A 52 5.20 -14.76 -14.32
CA TRP A 52 6.07 -15.72 -14.99
C TRP A 52 5.43 -17.11 -15.09
N SER A 53 4.88 -17.62 -13.99
CA SER A 53 4.24 -18.95 -13.96
C SER A 53 2.91 -19.03 -14.74
N SER A 54 2.27 -17.90 -15.04
CA SER A 54 1.09 -17.83 -15.91
C SER A 54 1.45 -17.90 -17.40
N LEU A 55 2.69 -17.59 -17.77
CA LEU A 55 3.17 -17.62 -19.15
C LEU A 55 3.90 -18.92 -19.49
N VAL A 56 4.67 -19.46 -18.54
CA VAL A 56 5.46 -20.68 -18.73
C VAL A 56 4.57 -21.93 -18.75
N ASP A 57 4.73 -22.75 -19.79
CA ASP A 57 4.03 -24.03 -19.93
C ASP A 57 4.49 -25.02 -18.85
N ASP A 58 3.57 -25.75 -18.23
CA ASP A 58 3.93 -26.89 -17.39
C ASP A 58 4.45 -28.03 -18.29
N PRO A 59 5.49 -28.79 -17.86
CA PRO A 59 6.02 -29.91 -18.64
C PRO A 59 4.99 -30.97 -19.03
N SER A 60 3.88 -31.12 -18.28
CA SER A 60 2.78 -32.04 -18.64
C SER A 60 2.03 -31.64 -19.92
N SER A 61 2.18 -30.39 -20.38
CA SER A 61 1.63 -29.92 -21.66
C SER A 61 2.50 -30.29 -22.87
N HIS A 62 3.65 -30.94 -22.63
CA HIS A 62 4.64 -31.30 -23.64
C HIS A 62 5.02 -32.78 -23.52
N PRO A 63 4.07 -33.73 -23.66
CA PRO A 63 4.36 -35.16 -23.56
C PRO A 63 5.38 -35.65 -24.61
N GLU A 64 5.54 -34.92 -25.71
CA GLU A 64 6.56 -35.17 -26.74
C GLU A 64 8.00 -34.88 -26.25
N GLU A 65 8.18 -33.90 -25.35
CA GLU A 65 9.47 -33.57 -24.73
C GLU A 65 9.65 -34.29 -23.38
N PHE A 66 8.56 -34.48 -22.62
CA PHE A 66 8.55 -35.03 -21.26
C PHE A 66 7.51 -36.16 -21.15
N PRO A 67 7.81 -37.37 -21.69
CA PRO A 67 6.83 -38.45 -21.83
C PRO A 67 6.46 -39.15 -20.52
N THR A 68 7.27 -39.01 -19.45
CA THR A 68 7.04 -39.67 -18.16
C THR A 68 6.82 -38.65 -17.04
N GLU A 69 6.09 -39.03 -15.98
CA GLU A 69 5.92 -38.17 -14.79
C GLU A 69 7.26 -37.79 -14.15
N GLU A 70 8.24 -38.70 -14.17
CA GLU A 70 9.60 -38.44 -13.68
C GLU A 70 10.32 -37.36 -14.49
N ALA A 71 10.20 -37.40 -15.82
CA ALA A 71 10.76 -36.37 -16.71
C ALA A 71 10.06 -35.02 -16.51
N GLN A 72 8.73 -35.02 -16.37
CA GLN A 72 7.95 -33.83 -16.08
C GLN A 72 8.32 -33.22 -14.72
N ASN A 73 8.49 -34.05 -13.69
CA ASN A 73 8.92 -33.61 -12.36
C ASN A 73 10.33 -33.03 -12.38
N LYS A 74 11.27 -33.66 -13.09
CA LYS A 74 12.64 -33.16 -13.24
C LYS A 74 12.68 -31.78 -13.90
N GLU A 75 11.93 -31.61 -14.99
CA GLU A 75 11.85 -30.31 -15.66
C GLU A 75 11.14 -29.27 -14.80
N ARG A 76 10.09 -29.65 -14.08
CA ARG A 76 9.41 -28.75 -13.14
C ARG A 76 10.36 -28.25 -12.05
N GLN A 77 11.24 -29.11 -11.55
CA GLN A 77 12.27 -28.70 -10.57
C GLN A 77 13.31 -27.74 -11.18
N ARG A 78 13.66 -27.87 -12.46
CA ARG A 78 14.49 -26.87 -13.16
C ARG A 78 13.79 -25.52 -13.22
N LEU A 79 12.52 -25.50 -13.60
CA LEU A 79 11.70 -24.28 -13.63
C LEU A 79 11.55 -23.65 -12.24
N PHE A 80 11.39 -24.46 -11.19
CA PHE A 80 11.35 -23.98 -9.81
C PHE A 80 12.68 -23.33 -9.40
N SER A 81 13.83 -23.91 -9.75
CA SER A 81 15.14 -23.32 -9.47
C SER A 81 15.33 -21.93 -10.13
N ILE A 82 14.79 -21.74 -11.34
CA ILE A 82 14.73 -20.41 -11.98
C ILE A 82 13.85 -19.47 -11.15
N LEU A 83 12.63 -19.90 -10.82
CA LEU A 83 11.66 -19.08 -10.10
C LEU A 83 12.15 -18.69 -8.69
N GLU A 84 12.78 -19.61 -7.96
CA GLU A 84 13.36 -19.37 -6.64
C GLU A 84 14.48 -18.33 -6.65
N ARG A 85 15.30 -18.31 -7.71
CA ARG A 85 16.27 -17.22 -7.92
C ARG A 85 15.58 -15.94 -8.35
N LEU A 86 14.58 -16.04 -9.22
CA LEU A 86 13.85 -14.92 -9.80
C LEU A 86 13.12 -14.10 -8.73
N VAL A 87 12.55 -14.72 -7.69
CA VAL A 87 11.80 -14.00 -6.63
C VAL A 87 12.67 -13.28 -5.60
N LYS A 88 13.99 -13.54 -5.56
CA LYS A 88 14.89 -12.90 -4.59
C LYS A 88 15.07 -11.42 -4.92
N TRP A 89 14.99 -10.56 -3.89
CA TRP A 89 15.15 -9.12 -4.06
C TRP A 89 16.48 -8.75 -4.74
N GLU A 90 17.57 -9.41 -4.37
CA GLU A 90 18.92 -9.20 -4.92
C GLU A 90 18.97 -9.41 -6.44
N ASN A 91 18.10 -10.27 -6.96
CA ASN A 91 18.06 -10.65 -8.37
C ASN A 91 17.06 -9.82 -9.18
N THR A 92 16.44 -8.80 -8.58
CA THR A 92 15.41 -7.97 -9.22
C THR A 92 15.91 -7.28 -10.50
N ASN A 93 17.21 -7.00 -10.64
CA ASN A 93 17.81 -6.49 -11.88
C ASN A 93 19.00 -7.35 -12.35
N ASN A 94 19.07 -8.62 -11.93
CA ASN A 94 20.13 -9.50 -12.39
C ASN A 94 19.86 -9.91 -13.85
N GLU A 95 20.75 -9.49 -14.76
CA GLU A 95 20.59 -9.69 -16.20
C GLU A 95 20.54 -11.18 -16.59
N GLU A 96 21.36 -12.02 -15.97
CA GLU A 96 21.42 -13.46 -16.26
C GLU A 96 20.12 -14.16 -15.85
N VAL A 97 19.65 -13.92 -14.62
CA VAL A 97 18.39 -14.51 -14.11
C VAL A 97 17.19 -14.03 -14.92
N LEU A 98 17.15 -12.74 -15.29
CA LEU A 98 16.08 -12.20 -16.13
C LEU A 98 16.13 -12.75 -17.56
N ALA A 99 17.32 -12.97 -18.12
CA ALA A 99 17.49 -13.56 -19.44
C ALA A 99 16.98 -15.00 -19.48
N GLU A 100 17.31 -15.82 -18.47
CA GLU A 100 16.76 -17.18 -18.33
C GLU A 100 15.22 -17.17 -18.23
N ALA A 101 14.67 -16.30 -17.37
CA ALA A 101 13.23 -16.19 -17.20
C ALA A 101 12.51 -15.76 -18.51
N LYS A 102 13.09 -14.80 -19.24
CA LYS A 102 12.60 -14.33 -20.55
C LYS A 102 12.68 -15.42 -21.60
N ALA A 103 13.73 -16.23 -21.62
CA ALA A 103 13.87 -17.34 -22.57
C ALA A 103 12.72 -18.37 -22.42
N GLU A 104 12.33 -18.70 -21.18
CA GLU A 104 11.19 -19.61 -20.93
C GLU A 104 9.84 -19.01 -21.34
N ILE A 105 9.67 -17.69 -21.14
CA ILE A 105 8.49 -16.97 -21.66
C ILE A 105 8.45 -17.07 -23.19
N MET A 106 9.57 -16.79 -23.87
CA MET A 106 9.66 -16.87 -25.33
C MET A 106 9.38 -18.29 -25.83
N LYS A 107 9.93 -19.33 -25.18
CA LYS A 107 9.64 -20.73 -25.51
C LYS A 107 8.14 -21.03 -25.40
N SER A 108 7.52 -20.65 -24.29
CA SER A 108 6.12 -20.99 -23.97
C SER A 108 5.08 -20.13 -24.73
N THR A 109 5.54 -19.08 -25.40
CA THR A 109 4.70 -18.16 -26.20
C THR A 109 5.02 -18.20 -27.69
N ASN A 110 5.80 -19.20 -28.14
CA ASN A 110 6.26 -19.34 -29.54
C ASN A 110 6.92 -18.06 -30.08
N GLY A 111 7.69 -17.38 -29.22
CA GLY A 111 8.40 -16.15 -29.53
C GLY A 111 7.54 -14.89 -29.60
N ASN A 112 6.26 -14.96 -29.21
CA ASN A 112 5.33 -13.82 -29.24
C ASN A 112 4.65 -13.62 -27.87
N PRO A 113 5.37 -13.10 -26.87
CA PRO A 113 4.80 -12.85 -25.55
C PRO A 113 3.68 -11.81 -25.63
N PRO A 114 2.55 -11.99 -24.92
CA PRO A 114 1.45 -11.04 -24.96
C PRO A 114 1.77 -9.77 -24.18
N ALA A 115 1.04 -8.70 -24.46
CA ALA A 115 0.94 -7.57 -23.54
C ALA A 115 0.21 -8.00 -22.24
N LEU A 116 0.54 -7.35 -21.14
CA LEU A 116 -0.10 -7.53 -19.84
C LEU A 116 -0.98 -6.32 -19.52
N LEU A 117 -2.17 -6.58 -18.99
CA LEU A 117 -3.08 -5.56 -18.47
C LEU A 117 -3.36 -5.80 -16.97
N ASP A 118 -3.22 -4.72 -16.19
CA ASP A 118 -3.78 -4.60 -14.85
C ASP A 118 -4.79 -3.44 -14.81
N PRO A 119 -6.12 -3.71 -14.78
CA PRO A 119 -7.15 -2.69 -14.75
C PRO A 119 -7.40 -2.06 -13.37
N PHE A 120 -6.73 -2.56 -12.32
CA PHE A 120 -6.77 -2.04 -10.95
C PHE A 120 -5.36 -1.80 -10.43
N ALA A 121 -4.55 -1.10 -11.23
CA ALA A 121 -3.09 -1.09 -11.07
C ALA A 121 -2.61 -0.54 -9.73
N GLY A 122 -3.34 0.40 -9.12
CA GLY A 122 -3.06 0.95 -7.80
C GLY A 122 -1.58 1.33 -7.62
N GLY A 123 -0.88 0.58 -6.77
CA GLY A 123 0.53 0.83 -6.43
C GLY A 123 1.55 0.37 -7.48
N GLY A 124 1.09 -0.26 -8.58
CA GLY A 124 1.81 -0.60 -9.80
C GLY A 124 2.81 -1.74 -9.72
N ALA A 125 2.64 -2.67 -8.77
CA ALA A 125 3.52 -3.82 -8.61
C ALA A 125 3.47 -4.77 -9.82
N ILE A 126 2.27 -5.12 -10.27
CA ILE A 126 2.04 -6.05 -11.38
C ILE A 126 2.63 -5.51 -12.70
N PRO A 127 2.27 -4.30 -13.18
CA PRO A 127 2.81 -3.79 -14.44
C PRO A 127 4.33 -3.56 -14.40
N LEU A 128 4.89 -3.15 -13.25
CA LEU A 128 6.34 -3.00 -13.09
C LEU A 128 7.08 -4.33 -13.30
N GLU A 129 6.58 -5.41 -12.68
CA GLU A 129 7.21 -6.73 -12.80
C GLU A 129 6.97 -7.37 -14.17
N ALA A 130 5.84 -7.07 -14.83
CA ALA A 130 5.61 -7.43 -16.22
C ALA A 130 6.69 -6.83 -17.15
N GLN A 131 6.98 -5.54 -16.99
CA GLN A 131 8.02 -4.86 -17.77
C GLN A 131 9.42 -5.42 -17.50
N ARG A 132 9.71 -5.77 -16.24
CA ARG A 132 10.96 -6.43 -15.84
C ARG A 132 11.16 -7.79 -16.53
N LEU A 133 10.06 -8.54 -16.70
CA LEU A 133 10.00 -9.79 -17.46
C LEU A 133 9.98 -9.58 -18.99
N GLY A 134 10.08 -8.35 -19.48
CA GLY A 134 10.17 -8.02 -20.91
C GLY A 134 8.82 -7.88 -21.62
N LEU A 135 7.71 -7.85 -20.89
CA LEU A 135 6.37 -7.69 -21.46
C LEU A 135 6.07 -6.22 -21.74
N GLU A 136 5.18 -5.97 -22.71
CA GLU A 136 4.47 -4.70 -22.82
C GLU A 136 3.43 -4.60 -21.70
N ALA A 137 3.49 -3.55 -20.88
CA ALA A 137 2.66 -3.43 -19.68
C ALA A 137 1.68 -2.26 -19.79
N HIS A 138 0.39 -2.55 -19.68
CA HIS A 138 -0.69 -1.57 -19.59
C HIS A 138 -1.28 -1.57 -18.19
N ALA A 139 -1.30 -0.38 -17.58
CA ALA A 139 -1.91 -0.14 -16.29
C ALA A 139 -3.10 0.80 -16.48
N SER A 140 -4.22 0.50 -15.82
CA SER A 140 -5.26 1.51 -15.63
C SER A 140 -5.72 1.57 -14.18
N ASP A 141 -6.16 2.75 -13.78
CA ASP A 141 -6.78 2.98 -12.48
C ASP A 141 -7.72 4.18 -12.58
N LEU A 142 -8.79 4.19 -11.81
CA LEU A 142 -9.68 5.36 -11.72
C LEU A 142 -8.98 6.55 -11.03
N ASN A 143 -8.06 6.26 -10.10
CA ASN A 143 -7.44 7.24 -9.24
C ASN A 143 -6.21 7.90 -9.89
N PRO A 144 -6.21 9.21 -10.15
CA PRO A 144 -5.08 9.92 -10.77
C PRO A 144 -3.74 9.73 -10.06
N VAL A 145 -3.75 9.59 -8.73
CA VAL A 145 -2.53 9.36 -7.94
C VAL A 145 -1.92 8.00 -8.30
N ALA A 146 -2.74 6.94 -8.37
CA ALA A 146 -2.28 5.62 -8.81
C ALA A 146 -1.77 5.65 -10.25
N VAL A 147 -2.47 6.34 -11.15
CA VAL A 147 -2.05 6.49 -12.55
C VAL A 147 -0.68 7.16 -12.64
N MET A 148 -0.46 8.26 -11.91
CA MET A 148 0.82 8.96 -11.92
C MET A 148 1.95 8.11 -11.34
N ILE A 149 1.69 7.33 -10.28
CA ILE A 149 2.64 6.36 -9.74
C ILE A 149 3.04 5.34 -10.83
N ASN A 150 2.07 4.80 -11.56
CA ASN A 150 2.33 3.85 -12.64
C ASN A 150 3.12 4.50 -13.80
N LYS A 151 2.72 5.69 -14.26
CA LYS A 151 3.46 6.44 -15.30
C LYS A 151 4.93 6.63 -14.92
N ALA A 152 5.20 7.02 -13.67
CA ALA A 152 6.55 7.22 -13.16
C ALA A 152 7.37 5.93 -13.01
N MET A 153 6.74 4.76 -13.03
CA MET A 153 7.43 3.47 -12.93
C MET A 153 7.64 2.80 -14.28
N ILE A 154 6.63 2.81 -15.16
CA ILE A 154 6.64 2.00 -16.38
C ILE A 154 6.68 2.80 -17.68
N GLU A 155 6.33 4.09 -17.67
CA GLU A 155 6.21 4.92 -18.87
C GLU A 155 7.36 5.93 -19.00
N ILE A 156 7.71 6.61 -17.89
CA ILE A 156 8.74 7.66 -17.89
C ILE A 156 10.17 7.09 -17.98
N PRO A 157 10.59 6.10 -17.15
CA PRO A 157 11.98 5.63 -17.18
C PRO A 157 12.45 5.08 -18.53
N PRO A 158 11.65 4.29 -19.28
CA PRO A 158 12.07 3.80 -20.60
C PRO A 158 12.38 4.91 -21.61
N LYS A 159 11.60 6.00 -21.62
CA LYS A 159 11.77 7.12 -22.57
C LYS A 159 13.14 7.79 -22.48
N PHE A 160 13.74 7.77 -21.29
CA PHE A 160 15.02 8.44 -21.01
C PHE A 160 16.14 7.44 -20.68
N ALA A 161 15.96 6.16 -21.01
CA ALA A 161 16.96 5.15 -20.78
C ALA A 161 18.23 5.42 -21.60
N GLY A 162 19.38 5.43 -20.92
CA GLY A 162 20.68 5.69 -21.55
C GLY A 162 20.99 7.16 -21.81
N TYR A 163 20.06 8.09 -21.51
CA TYR A 163 20.29 9.51 -21.71
C TYR A 163 21.24 10.04 -20.63
N PRO A 164 22.21 10.89 -20.99
CA PRO A 164 23.04 11.57 -20.00
C PRO A 164 22.22 12.60 -19.22
N PRO A 165 22.58 12.89 -17.96
CA PRO A 165 22.00 13.98 -17.20
C PRO A 165 22.32 15.33 -17.85
N VAL A 166 21.40 16.27 -17.75
CA VAL A 166 21.54 17.63 -18.27
C VAL A 166 22.12 18.60 -17.25
N ASN A 167 22.18 18.24 -15.96
CA ASN A 167 22.70 19.15 -14.95
C ASN A 167 24.18 19.55 -15.20
N PRO A 168 24.57 20.78 -14.85
CA PRO A 168 25.92 21.28 -15.10
C PRO A 168 27.04 20.48 -14.42
N GLU A 169 26.81 19.89 -13.24
CA GLU A 169 27.85 19.18 -12.50
C GLU A 169 28.21 17.84 -13.14
N SER A 170 27.20 17.06 -13.54
CA SER A 170 27.41 15.78 -14.21
C SER A 170 27.97 15.98 -15.62
N ARG A 171 27.59 17.04 -16.34
CA ARG A 171 28.19 17.34 -17.66
C ARG A 171 29.67 17.70 -17.60
N ARG A 172 30.14 18.26 -16.49
CA ARG A 172 31.59 18.52 -16.28
C ARG A 172 32.39 17.24 -16.05
N LYS A 173 31.74 16.17 -15.54
CA LYS A 173 32.36 14.86 -15.37
C LYS A 173 32.36 14.14 -16.73
N LEU A 174 33.44 14.29 -17.50
CA LEU A 174 33.62 13.61 -18.78
C LEU A 174 33.62 12.07 -18.61
N GLY A 175 32.85 11.35 -19.44
CA GLY A 175 33.20 9.98 -19.85
C GLY A 175 32.57 8.79 -19.10
N GLY A 176 31.28 8.82 -18.78
CA GLY A 176 30.55 7.63 -18.29
C GLY A 176 29.45 7.17 -19.25
N GLU A 177 29.34 5.86 -19.50
CA GLU A 177 28.12 5.28 -20.07
C GLU A 177 27.01 5.30 -19.01
N TRP A 178 25.88 5.94 -19.32
CA TRP A 178 24.71 5.96 -18.44
C TRP A 178 23.85 4.74 -18.75
N LYS A 179 23.65 3.88 -17.74
CA LYS A 179 22.83 2.67 -17.89
C LYS A 179 21.41 2.92 -17.36
N GLY A 180 20.43 2.50 -18.14
CA GLY A 180 19.02 2.69 -17.84
C GLY A 180 18.65 4.12 -17.47
N ALA A 181 17.86 4.34 -16.42
CA ALA A 181 17.40 5.67 -16.01
C ALA A 181 18.38 6.44 -15.10
N GLN A 182 19.68 6.08 -15.11
CA GLN A 182 20.68 6.72 -14.25
C GLN A 182 20.81 8.23 -14.47
N GLY A 183 20.79 8.71 -15.72
CA GLY A 183 20.87 10.14 -16.00
C GLY A 183 19.70 10.92 -15.38
N LEU A 184 18.48 10.39 -15.53
CA LEU A 184 17.28 10.96 -14.89
C LEU A 184 17.38 10.95 -13.36
N ALA A 185 17.88 9.87 -12.77
CA ALA A 185 18.09 9.78 -11.33
C ALA A 185 19.09 10.82 -10.81
N GLU A 186 20.18 11.08 -11.55
CA GLU A 186 21.15 12.13 -11.23
C GLU A 186 20.54 13.53 -11.30
N ASP A 187 19.75 13.82 -12.33
CA ASP A 187 19.10 15.14 -12.45
C ASP A 187 18.03 15.36 -11.38
N VAL A 188 17.23 14.34 -11.06
CA VAL A 188 16.29 14.42 -9.93
C VAL A 188 17.04 14.71 -8.63
N ARG A 189 18.18 14.04 -8.38
CA ARG A 189 19.01 14.35 -7.22
C ARG A 189 19.53 15.79 -7.25
N TYR A 190 20.12 16.21 -8.36
CA TYR A 190 20.72 17.53 -8.50
C TYR A 190 19.71 18.65 -8.30
N TYR A 191 18.60 18.62 -9.04
CA TYR A 191 17.56 19.65 -8.92
C TYR A 191 16.84 19.58 -7.58
N GLY A 192 16.73 18.39 -6.96
CA GLY A 192 16.26 18.28 -5.58
C GLY A 192 17.18 18.99 -4.58
N GLU A 193 18.49 18.77 -4.64
CA GLU A 193 19.45 19.50 -3.79
C GLU A 193 19.40 21.01 -4.03
N TRP A 194 19.25 21.42 -5.30
CA TRP A 194 19.02 22.81 -5.66
C TRP A 194 17.74 23.36 -5.00
N MET A 195 16.62 22.63 -5.05
CA MET A 195 15.38 23.03 -4.36
C MET A 195 15.58 23.20 -2.86
N LYS A 196 16.33 22.29 -2.22
CA LYS A 196 16.63 22.38 -0.79
C LYS A 196 17.43 23.63 -0.44
N GLN A 197 18.40 24.01 -1.28
CA GLN A 197 19.17 25.25 -1.11
C GLN A 197 18.26 26.48 -1.26
N ARG A 198 17.40 26.52 -2.29
CA ARG A 198 16.42 27.60 -2.48
C ARG A 198 15.40 27.68 -1.34
N ALA A 199 14.95 26.55 -0.84
CA ALA A 199 14.07 26.49 0.32
C ALA A 199 14.79 27.04 1.57
N TRP A 200 16.06 26.71 1.78
CA TRP A 200 16.84 27.31 2.87
C TRP A 200 16.89 28.84 2.78
N GLU A 201 17.12 29.40 1.60
CA GLU A 201 17.11 30.85 1.37
C GLU A 201 15.75 31.48 1.73
N ARG A 202 14.64 30.82 1.36
CA ARG A 202 13.28 31.36 1.53
C ARG A 202 12.72 31.19 2.95
N ILE A 203 12.94 30.03 3.57
CA ILE A 203 12.25 29.62 4.81
C ILE A 203 13.22 29.14 5.91
N GLY A 204 14.54 29.16 5.70
CA GLY A 204 15.51 28.70 6.70
C GLY A 204 15.45 29.46 8.01
N HIS A 205 15.07 30.74 7.98
CA HIS A 205 14.86 31.58 9.16
C HIS A 205 13.71 31.09 10.07
N LEU A 206 12.79 30.26 9.57
CA LEU A 206 11.69 29.66 10.34
C LEU A 206 12.12 28.43 11.15
N TYR A 207 13.35 27.94 10.93
CA TYR A 207 13.93 26.75 11.53
C TYR A 207 15.22 27.07 12.29
N PRO A 208 15.14 27.89 13.37
CA PRO A 208 16.33 28.32 14.11
C PRO A 208 17.03 27.16 14.83
N LYS A 209 18.34 27.28 14.98
CA LYS A 209 19.13 26.40 15.86
C LYS A 209 18.78 26.65 17.34
N VAL A 210 19.16 25.71 18.20
CA VAL A 210 18.99 25.80 19.65
C VAL A 210 20.34 25.64 20.35
N LYS A 211 20.54 26.32 21.48
CA LYS A 211 21.76 26.15 22.29
C LYS A 211 21.59 24.99 23.27
N ASP A 212 22.60 24.12 23.36
CA ASP A 212 22.65 23.09 24.40
C ASP A 212 23.07 23.67 25.76
N GLU A 213 23.16 22.81 26.79
CA GLU A 213 23.55 23.19 28.15
C GLU A 213 24.95 23.84 28.24
N ASN A 214 25.81 23.61 27.24
CA ASN A 214 27.14 24.20 27.15
C ASN A 214 27.18 25.45 26.25
N GLY A 215 26.01 25.93 25.79
CA GLY A 215 25.88 27.08 24.91
C GLY A 215 26.22 26.81 23.43
N ILE A 216 26.44 25.56 23.04
CA ILE A 216 26.78 25.18 21.66
C ILE A 216 25.52 25.16 20.82
N GLU A 217 25.55 25.79 19.65
CA GLU A 217 24.43 25.73 18.70
C GLU A 217 24.27 24.34 18.08
N ARG A 218 23.04 23.83 18.12
CA ARG A 218 22.64 22.54 17.58
C ARG A 218 21.50 22.71 16.59
N THR A 219 21.52 21.92 15.52
CA THR A 219 20.42 21.84 14.56
C THR A 219 19.23 21.15 15.20
N VAL A 220 18.08 21.84 15.22
CA VAL A 220 16.81 21.25 15.65
C VAL A 220 16.30 20.30 14.57
N ILE A 221 15.87 19.10 14.97
CA ILE A 221 15.33 18.09 14.06
C ILE A 221 13.83 17.89 14.22
N ALA A 222 13.29 18.20 15.38
CA ALA A 222 11.86 18.06 15.65
C ALA A 222 11.39 18.97 16.81
N TRP A 223 10.15 19.41 16.70
CA TRP A 223 9.38 20.11 17.73
C TRP A 223 8.22 19.22 18.16
N ILE A 224 8.09 18.98 19.48
CA ILE A 224 7.02 18.14 20.03
C ILE A 224 5.94 19.04 20.61
N TRP A 225 4.77 19.00 20.00
CA TRP A 225 3.63 19.84 20.35
C TRP A 225 2.54 19.04 21.03
N ALA A 226 1.73 19.70 21.86
CA ALA A 226 0.48 19.17 22.38
C ALA A 226 -0.65 20.12 22.07
N ARG A 227 -1.78 19.58 21.59
CA ARG A 227 -3.03 20.34 21.47
C ARG A 227 -3.57 20.67 22.84
N THR A 228 -4.27 21.79 22.97
CA THR A 228 -4.80 22.25 24.26
C THR A 228 -6.26 22.68 24.15
N VAL A 229 -7.01 22.56 25.26
CA VAL A 229 -8.38 23.08 25.41
C VAL A 229 -8.54 23.67 26.80
N GLN A 230 -9.48 24.61 27.00
CA GLN A 230 -9.75 25.12 28.35
C GLN A 230 -10.41 24.08 29.24
N CYS A 231 -10.03 24.03 30.52
CA CYS A 231 -10.67 23.16 31.50
C CYS A 231 -12.13 23.58 31.72
N PRO A 232 -13.12 22.65 31.62
CA PRO A 232 -14.53 22.98 31.79
C PRO A 232 -14.90 23.30 33.24
N ASN A 233 -14.02 23.03 34.21
CA ASN A 233 -14.23 23.42 35.60
C ASN A 233 -14.01 24.94 35.73
N PRO A 234 -15.04 25.75 36.01
CA PRO A 234 -14.93 27.21 36.05
C PRO A 234 -13.97 27.73 37.12
N ALA A 235 -13.77 26.96 38.20
CA ALA A 235 -12.81 27.30 39.25
C ALA A 235 -11.35 27.05 38.83
N CYS A 236 -11.14 26.27 37.77
CA CYS A 236 -9.82 25.95 37.25
C CYS A 236 -9.49 26.77 36.00
N GLY A 237 -10.33 26.68 34.96
CA GLY A 237 -10.19 27.44 33.70
C GLY A 237 -8.85 27.27 32.97
N CYS A 238 -7.97 26.37 33.41
CA CYS A 238 -6.62 26.30 32.90
C CYS A 238 -6.58 25.78 31.46
N GLU A 239 -5.54 26.14 30.73
CA GLU A 239 -5.23 25.54 29.45
C GLU A 239 -4.72 24.09 29.68
N MET A 240 -5.55 23.12 29.34
CA MET A 240 -5.28 21.70 29.57
C MET A 240 -4.57 21.09 28.34
N PRO A 241 -3.34 20.56 28.48
CA PRO A 241 -2.67 19.86 27.40
C PRO A 241 -3.29 18.47 27.18
N LEU A 242 -3.50 18.14 25.92
CA LEU A 242 -3.95 16.83 25.44
C LEU A 242 -2.72 16.04 24.99
N VAL A 243 -2.29 15.10 25.82
CA VAL A 243 -1.05 14.32 25.62
C VAL A 243 -1.35 12.86 25.87
N ARG A 244 -1.02 12.00 24.91
CA ARG A 244 -1.12 10.55 25.06
C ARG A 244 0.05 9.98 25.87
N SER A 245 1.26 10.51 25.67
CA SER A 245 2.47 10.04 26.34
C SER A 245 3.51 11.16 26.46
N PHE A 246 4.03 11.38 27.66
CA PHE A 246 5.13 12.33 27.89
C PHE A 246 6.54 11.73 27.63
N VAL A 247 6.63 10.46 27.23
CA VAL A 247 7.91 9.78 26.95
C VAL A 247 8.51 10.24 25.63
N LEU A 248 9.74 10.76 25.66
CA LEU A 248 10.49 11.20 24.48
C LEU A 248 11.49 10.14 24.01
N SER A 249 12.16 9.45 24.94
CA SER A 249 13.08 8.35 24.64
C SER A 249 12.90 7.19 25.60
N LYS A 250 12.90 5.97 25.06
CA LYS A 250 12.97 4.73 25.84
C LYS A 250 14.36 4.10 25.84
N LYS A 251 15.30 4.64 25.07
CA LYS A 251 16.68 4.15 25.02
C LYS A 251 17.45 4.57 26.27
N GLY A 252 18.46 3.78 26.63
CA GLY A 252 19.35 4.07 27.76
C GLY A 252 18.59 4.32 29.07
N THR A 253 18.88 5.46 29.70
CA THR A 253 18.27 5.94 30.93
C THR A 253 16.82 6.40 30.76
N GLY A 254 16.35 6.59 29.52
CA GLY A 254 15.04 7.14 29.19
C GLY A 254 14.97 8.65 29.37
N ILE A 255 14.11 9.30 28.58
CA ILE A 255 13.92 10.76 28.61
C ILE A 255 12.42 11.05 28.47
N TYR A 256 11.91 12.00 29.26
CA TYR A 256 10.50 12.37 29.24
C TYR A 256 10.31 13.86 29.56
N VAL A 257 9.14 14.37 29.18
CA VAL A 257 8.66 15.70 29.55
C VAL A 257 7.96 15.61 30.92
N LYS A 258 8.35 16.45 31.87
CA LYS A 258 7.68 16.62 33.14
C LYS A 258 6.88 17.92 33.12
N PRO A 259 5.53 17.90 33.21
CA PRO A 259 4.75 19.10 33.46
C PRO A 259 4.98 19.56 34.90
N GLU A 260 5.26 20.85 35.07
CA GLU A 260 5.44 21.54 36.35
C GLU A 260 4.34 22.58 36.49
N ILE A 261 3.60 22.54 37.61
CA ILE A 261 2.41 23.36 37.83
C ILE A 261 2.79 24.47 38.80
N GLU A 262 2.71 25.72 38.34
CA GLU A 262 2.99 26.91 39.15
C GLU A 262 1.86 27.92 38.95
N ASN A 263 1.19 28.33 40.03
CA ASN A 263 0.13 29.36 40.01
C ASN A 263 -0.93 29.15 38.90
N GLY A 264 -1.39 27.92 38.71
CA GLY A 264 -2.40 27.60 37.69
C GLY A 264 -1.88 27.51 36.25
N HIS A 265 -0.57 27.69 36.04
CA HIS A 265 0.10 27.58 34.74
C HIS A 265 0.91 26.29 34.68
N ILE A 266 0.99 25.69 33.49
CA ILE A 266 1.74 24.46 33.25
C ILE A 266 2.98 24.82 32.43
N SER A 267 4.16 24.58 33.00
CA SER A 267 5.43 24.63 32.29
C SER A 267 5.97 23.22 32.06
N TYR A 268 6.93 23.07 31.16
CA TYR A 268 7.48 21.77 30.80
C TYR A 268 8.99 21.75 30.99
N THR A 269 9.50 20.72 31.68
CA THR A 269 10.93 20.47 31.85
C THR A 269 11.29 19.09 31.30
N ILE A 270 12.51 18.95 30.80
CA ILE A 270 13.03 17.65 30.34
C ILE A 270 13.69 16.95 31.52
N LYS A 271 13.35 15.67 31.72
CA LYS A 271 13.94 14.85 32.78
C LYS A 271 14.49 13.54 32.22
N THR A 272 15.65 13.16 32.75
CA THR A 272 16.26 11.86 32.52
C THR A 272 15.64 10.83 33.45
N GLY A 273 15.27 9.66 32.91
CA GLY A 273 14.69 8.55 33.65
C GLY A 273 13.54 7.86 32.90
N LYS A 274 13.04 6.76 33.47
CA LYS A 274 11.91 5.98 32.92
C LYS A 274 10.58 6.22 33.64
N LYS A 275 10.56 7.13 34.62
CA LYS A 275 9.39 7.46 35.46
C LYS A 275 8.57 8.61 34.85
N ALA A 276 8.19 8.48 33.59
CA ALA A 276 7.36 9.48 32.93
C ALA A 276 5.97 9.55 33.58
N PRO A 277 5.37 10.74 33.73
CA PRO A 277 4.00 10.88 34.18
C PRO A 277 3.04 10.25 33.15
N SER A 278 1.85 9.88 33.62
CA SER A 278 0.78 9.39 32.74
C SER A 278 0.35 10.49 31.78
N GLY A 279 -0.01 10.13 30.55
CA GLY A 279 -0.64 11.05 29.61
C GLY A 279 -1.97 11.56 30.14
N THR A 280 -2.38 12.74 29.67
CA THR A 280 -3.66 13.35 30.04
C THR A 280 -4.83 12.74 29.29
N VAL A 281 -4.61 12.10 28.13
CA VAL A 281 -5.67 11.49 27.30
C VAL A 281 -5.63 9.97 27.33
N ASN A 282 -6.79 9.35 27.54
CA ASN A 282 -7.00 7.90 27.48
C ASN A 282 -8.24 7.54 26.62
N ARG A 283 -8.72 6.29 26.69
CA ARG A 283 -9.88 5.83 25.90
C ARG A 283 -11.23 6.48 26.27
N LYS A 284 -11.35 7.07 27.47
CA LYS A 284 -12.59 7.67 27.99
C LYS A 284 -12.65 9.20 27.78
N GLY A 285 -11.50 9.84 27.60
CA GLY A 285 -11.40 11.30 27.48
C GLY A 285 -10.05 11.81 27.96
N ALA A 286 -10.02 13.06 28.42
CA ALA A 286 -8.86 13.71 29.02
C ALA A 286 -9.03 13.93 30.54
N THR A 287 -7.94 14.20 31.25
CA THR A 287 -7.94 14.59 32.66
C THR A 287 -7.10 15.84 32.84
N CYS A 288 -7.64 16.85 33.54
CA CYS A 288 -6.92 18.08 33.85
C CYS A 288 -5.77 17.82 34.83
N LEU A 289 -4.56 18.27 34.50
CA LEU A 289 -3.37 18.10 35.34
C LEU A 289 -3.43 18.93 36.64
N ILE A 290 -4.18 20.04 36.65
CA ILE A 290 -4.24 20.96 37.79
C ILE A 290 -5.32 20.54 38.80
N CYS A 291 -6.56 20.36 38.35
CA CYS A 291 -7.69 20.09 39.24
C CYS A 291 -8.19 18.64 39.20
N GLY A 292 -7.59 17.77 38.38
CA GLY A 292 -7.99 16.36 38.25
C GLY A 292 -9.35 16.13 37.59
N THR A 293 -10.01 17.19 37.08
CA THR A 293 -11.35 17.07 36.48
C THR A 293 -11.29 16.19 35.23
N PRO A 294 -12.10 15.12 35.14
CA PRO A 294 -12.22 14.32 33.93
C PRO A 294 -13.05 15.05 32.87
N VAL A 295 -12.56 15.09 31.64
CA VAL A 295 -13.14 15.81 30.51
C VAL A 295 -13.47 14.82 29.40
N ARG A 296 -14.74 14.73 29.01
CA ARG A 296 -15.21 13.80 27.97
C ARG A 296 -14.83 14.29 26.58
N PHE A 297 -14.74 13.37 25.61
CA PHE A 297 -14.49 13.72 24.21
C PHE A 297 -15.57 14.63 23.59
N SER A 298 -16.81 14.61 24.07
CA SER A 298 -17.85 15.51 23.58
C SER A 298 -17.45 16.97 23.74
N TYR A 299 -17.01 17.36 24.94
CA TYR A 299 -16.51 18.71 25.22
C TYR A 299 -15.28 19.05 24.37
N ILE A 300 -14.30 18.14 24.25
CA ILE A 300 -13.10 18.37 23.42
C ILE A 300 -13.47 18.60 21.94
N ARG A 301 -14.49 17.88 21.44
CA ARG A 301 -15.01 18.07 20.08
C ARG A 301 -15.72 19.41 19.92
N GLU A 302 -16.50 19.82 20.92
CA GLU A 302 -17.17 21.13 20.94
C GLU A 302 -16.15 22.29 20.94
N GLU A 303 -15.13 22.22 21.80
CA GLU A 303 -14.04 23.21 21.83
C GLU A 303 -13.29 23.28 20.50
N GLY A 304 -12.95 22.11 19.93
CA GLY A 304 -12.29 22.04 18.62
C GLY A 304 -13.14 22.63 17.49
N LYS A 305 -14.41 22.23 17.39
CA LYS A 305 -15.35 22.76 16.38
C LYS A 305 -15.61 24.26 16.53
N ALA A 306 -15.50 24.78 17.74
CA ALA A 306 -15.64 26.20 18.01
C ALA A 306 -14.32 27.00 17.83
N GLY A 307 -13.26 26.36 17.34
CA GLY A 307 -11.97 27.01 17.09
C GLY A 307 -11.17 27.37 18.35
N ARG A 308 -11.51 26.79 19.51
CA ARG A 308 -10.86 27.06 20.81
C ARG A 308 -9.78 26.03 21.19
N MET A 309 -9.34 25.22 20.23
CA MET A 309 -8.23 24.29 20.42
C MET A 309 -6.92 24.93 19.96
N GLU A 310 -5.98 25.10 20.88
CA GLU A 310 -4.66 25.67 20.59
C GLU A 310 -3.58 24.57 20.55
N SER A 311 -2.31 24.97 20.49
CA SER A 311 -1.15 24.07 20.58
C SER A 311 -0.03 24.70 21.39
N ARG A 312 0.62 23.90 22.23
CA ARG A 312 1.76 24.30 23.08
C ARG A 312 2.97 23.42 22.80
N LEU A 313 4.14 24.07 22.71
CA LEU A 313 5.41 23.38 22.49
C LEU A 313 5.87 22.73 23.80
N LEU A 314 6.06 21.42 23.78
CA LEU A 314 6.48 20.64 24.96
C LEU A 314 7.99 20.46 25.04
N ALA A 315 8.62 20.20 23.89
CA ALA A 315 10.04 19.87 23.81
C ALA A 315 10.62 20.17 22.43
N VAL A 316 11.92 20.42 22.41
CA VAL A 316 12.73 20.55 21.19
C VAL A 316 13.73 19.41 21.15
N VAL A 317 13.84 18.75 20.00
CA VAL A 317 14.81 17.66 19.78
C VAL A 317 15.88 18.16 18.83
N ALA A 318 17.14 18.06 19.21
CA ALA A 318 18.27 18.51 18.40
C ALA A 318 19.35 17.43 18.22
N GLU A 319 20.19 17.61 17.21
CA GLU A 319 21.32 16.71 16.93
C GLU A 319 22.48 16.95 17.90
N SER A 320 23.16 15.87 18.28
CA SER A 320 24.41 15.89 19.02
C SER A 320 25.37 14.83 18.49
N SER A 321 26.66 14.98 18.77
CA SER A 321 27.69 14.01 18.40
C SER A 321 27.45 12.61 19.00
N SER A 322 26.73 12.52 20.11
CA SER A 322 26.39 11.26 20.80
C SER A 322 24.94 10.80 20.57
N GLY A 323 24.20 11.41 19.64
CA GLY A 323 22.82 11.02 19.30
C GLY A 323 21.85 12.20 19.31
N ARG A 324 20.78 12.10 20.12
CA ARG A 324 19.74 13.12 20.24
C ARG A 324 19.79 13.77 21.62
N ILE A 325 19.64 15.09 21.64
CA ILE A 325 19.41 15.85 22.87
C ILE A 325 17.99 16.38 22.87
N TYR A 326 17.43 16.50 24.06
CA TYR A 326 16.05 16.92 24.29
C TYR A 326 16.10 18.14 25.21
N LEU A 327 15.54 19.24 24.76
CA LEU A 327 15.67 20.54 25.38
C LEU A 327 14.30 21.14 25.69
N LYS A 328 14.25 21.96 26.73
CA LYS A 328 13.11 22.83 26.99
C LYS A 328 12.99 23.81 25.82
N PRO A 329 11.78 24.11 25.32
CA PRO A 329 11.58 25.14 24.33
C PRO A 329 12.04 26.52 24.82
N ASP A 330 12.76 27.25 23.98
CA ASP A 330 13.07 28.67 24.21
C ASP A 330 12.10 29.58 23.45
N ASP A 331 12.10 30.88 23.78
CA ASP A 331 11.18 31.86 23.18
C ASP A 331 11.39 32.02 21.67
N CYS A 332 12.60 31.81 21.17
CA CYS A 332 12.91 31.86 19.73
C CYS A 332 12.20 30.71 19.00
N GLN A 333 12.26 29.50 19.54
CA GLN A 333 11.60 28.31 18.98
C GLN A 333 10.07 28.46 18.95
N VAL A 334 9.48 29.12 19.97
CA VAL A 334 8.04 29.41 20.00
C VAL A 334 7.70 30.49 18.98
N THR A 335 8.37 31.64 19.01
CA THR A 335 8.04 32.80 18.18
C THR A 335 8.19 32.51 16.69
N THR A 336 9.23 31.78 16.28
CA THR A 336 9.45 31.42 14.86
C THR A 336 8.43 30.44 14.29
N SER A 337 7.67 29.75 15.15
CA SER A 337 6.56 28.89 14.72
C SER A 337 5.23 29.64 14.55
N GLN A 338 5.11 30.83 15.15
CA GLN A 338 3.91 31.66 15.13
C GLN A 338 3.90 32.56 13.89
N ILE A 339 3.67 31.93 12.73
CA ILE A 339 3.55 32.65 11.45
C ILE A 339 2.12 32.66 10.95
N SER A 340 1.81 33.62 10.07
CA SER A 340 0.55 33.62 9.34
C SER A 340 0.50 32.44 8.35
N LYS A 341 -0.72 31.99 8.07
CA LYS A 341 -0.97 31.03 6.99
C LYS A 341 -0.50 31.63 5.66
N PRO A 342 0.10 30.85 4.73
CA PRO A 342 0.48 31.36 3.42
C PRO A 342 -0.76 31.88 2.67
N SER A 343 -0.58 32.84 1.75
CA SER A 343 -1.69 33.43 0.98
C SER A 343 -2.35 32.44 0.02
N GLU A 344 -1.56 31.53 -0.55
CA GLU A 344 -2.03 30.47 -1.43
C GLU A 344 -1.51 29.11 -0.97
N TYR A 345 -2.39 28.12 -0.91
CA TYR A 345 -2.06 26.74 -0.57
C TYR A 345 -3.14 25.81 -1.12
N PRO A 346 -2.81 24.55 -1.44
CA PRO A 346 -3.81 23.54 -1.76
C PRO A 346 -4.73 23.28 -0.56
N ASP A 347 -6.03 23.22 -0.81
CA ASP A 347 -6.99 22.82 0.20
C ASP A 347 -8.22 22.14 -0.42
N ALA A 348 -8.89 21.31 0.38
CA ALA A 348 -10.17 20.70 0.08
C ALA A 348 -10.84 20.21 1.37
N GLU A 349 -12.15 20.06 1.35
CA GLU A 349 -12.90 19.49 2.47
C GLU A 349 -12.52 18.01 2.68
N LEU A 350 -12.29 17.65 3.94
CA LEU A 350 -12.13 16.26 4.35
C LEU A 350 -13.46 15.52 4.21
N PRO A 351 -13.45 14.24 3.81
CA PRO A 351 -14.67 13.46 3.66
C PRO A 351 -15.34 13.21 5.03
N TYR A 352 -16.67 13.12 5.02
CA TYR A 352 -17.42 12.59 6.16
C TYR A 352 -17.31 11.06 6.20
N ASN A 353 -16.13 10.57 6.60
CA ASN A 353 -15.87 9.15 6.76
C ASN A 353 -15.71 8.84 8.27
N PRO A 354 -16.77 8.34 8.92
CA PRO A 354 -16.78 8.14 10.37
C PRO A 354 -15.82 7.04 10.83
N ARG A 355 -15.26 6.22 9.94
CA ARG A 355 -14.33 5.13 10.30
C ARG A 355 -12.89 5.63 10.33
N ASP A 356 -12.46 6.25 9.23
CA ASP A 356 -11.04 6.51 8.97
C ASP A 356 -10.64 7.98 9.11
N PHE A 357 -11.60 8.91 9.12
CA PHE A 357 -11.34 10.36 9.21
C PHE A 357 -11.95 10.91 10.50
N LYS A 358 -11.13 11.04 11.55
CA LYS A 358 -11.62 11.49 12.86
C LYS A 358 -11.44 12.98 13.11
N THR A 359 -10.56 13.62 12.36
CA THR A 359 -10.18 15.03 12.51
C THR A 359 -11.35 16.02 12.31
N PRO A 360 -12.34 15.81 11.41
CA PRO A 360 -13.48 16.73 11.28
C PRO A 360 -14.34 16.83 12.54
N ASN A 361 -14.36 15.78 13.37
CA ASN A 361 -15.08 15.82 14.65
C ASN A 361 -14.50 16.84 15.64
N TYR A 362 -13.28 17.31 15.41
CA TYR A 362 -12.55 18.25 16.26
C TYR A 362 -12.32 19.61 15.59
N GLY A 363 -13.09 19.94 14.55
CA GLY A 363 -13.00 21.24 13.87
C GLY A 363 -11.92 21.34 12.79
N LEU A 364 -11.16 20.27 12.54
CA LEU A 364 -10.22 20.18 11.41
C LEU A 364 -10.99 19.66 10.20
N ALA A 365 -11.62 20.56 9.45
CA ALA A 365 -12.60 20.25 8.42
C ALA A 365 -11.99 20.15 7.02
N THR A 366 -10.80 20.73 6.80
CA THR A 366 -10.12 20.71 5.51
C THR A 366 -8.75 20.03 5.58
N PHE A 367 -8.18 19.67 4.43
CA PHE A 367 -6.84 19.08 4.39
C PHE A 367 -5.77 20.08 4.87
N ALA A 368 -5.93 21.39 4.63
CA ALA A 368 -5.00 22.39 5.15
C ALA A 368 -4.99 22.47 6.68
N ASP A 369 -6.10 22.15 7.36
CA ASP A 369 -6.18 22.09 8.83
C ASP A 369 -5.29 20.99 9.43
N LEU A 370 -4.84 20.04 8.61
CA LEU A 370 -3.93 18.96 9.02
C LEU A 370 -2.46 19.40 9.09
N PHE A 371 -2.18 20.68 8.89
CA PHE A 371 -0.83 21.24 8.89
C PHE A 371 -0.76 22.45 9.80
N THR A 372 0.36 22.66 10.48
CA THR A 372 0.63 23.97 11.12
C THR A 372 0.92 25.02 10.05
N ASN A 373 0.78 26.31 10.36
CA ASN A 373 1.10 27.38 9.40
C ASN A 373 2.55 27.28 8.90
N ARG A 374 3.50 26.93 9.78
CA ARG A 374 4.90 26.70 9.40
C ARG A 374 5.07 25.49 8.47
N GLN A 375 4.37 24.38 8.73
CA GLN A 375 4.35 23.23 7.83
C GLN A 375 3.77 23.58 6.46
N LEU A 376 2.65 24.31 6.41
CA LEU A 376 2.04 24.78 5.15
C LEU A 376 3.00 25.66 4.36
N THR A 377 3.58 26.68 4.99
CA THR A 377 4.55 27.56 4.33
C THR A 377 5.73 26.78 3.77
N SER A 378 6.23 25.78 4.50
CA SER A 378 7.29 24.91 3.98
C SER A 378 6.84 24.09 2.78
N LEU A 379 5.70 23.41 2.85
CA LEU A 379 5.22 22.54 1.77
C LEU A 379 4.89 23.35 0.51
N VAL A 380 4.28 24.53 0.66
CA VAL A 380 4.04 25.46 -0.45
C VAL A 380 5.35 25.94 -1.08
N THR A 381 6.36 26.26 -0.26
CA THR A 381 7.68 26.66 -0.79
C THR A 381 8.30 25.54 -1.62
N PHE A 382 8.28 24.29 -1.13
CA PHE A 382 8.84 23.15 -1.85
C PHE A 382 8.04 22.79 -3.11
N ILE A 383 6.71 22.83 -3.07
CA ILE A 383 5.89 22.49 -4.25
C ILE A 383 6.02 23.54 -5.35
N ASP A 384 6.14 24.83 -5.01
CA ASP A 384 6.34 25.91 -5.99
C ASP A 384 7.74 25.82 -6.63
N LEU A 385 8.74 25.42 -5.85
CA LEU A 385 10.09 25.15 -6.35
C LEU A 385 10.17 24.01 -7.36
N VAL A 386 9.18 23.10 -7.43
CA VAL A 386 9.13 22.05 -8.48
C VAL A 386 9.01 22.67 -9.87
N ALA A 387 8.19 23.71 -10.02
CA ALA A 387 8.03 24.41 -11.29
C ALA A 387 9.30 25.19 -11.66
N GLU A 388 9.97 25.79 -10.68
CA GLU A 388 11.24 26.48 -10.92
C GLU A 388 12.37 25.51 -11.29
N ALA A 389 12.45 24.36 -10.62
CA ALA A 389 13.40 23.30 -10.93
C ALA A 389 13.22 22.75 -12.36
N ARG A 390 11.96 22.68 -12.83
CA ARG A 390 11.64 22.32 -14.21
C ARG A 390 12.24 23.30 -15.20
N GLU A 391 12.01 24.59 -15.01
CA GLU A 391 12.55 25.61 -15.91
C GLU A 391 14.08 25.65 -15.85
N GLN A 392 14.66 25.41 -14.67
CA GLN A 392 16.11 25.26 -14.54
C GLN A 392 16.62 24.05 -15.36
N ALA A 393 15.96 22.90 -15.29
CA ALA A 393 16.33 21.73 -16.10
C ALA A 393 16.26 21.99 -17.60
N LYS A 394 15.29 22.79 -18.06
CA LYS A 394 15.20 23.24 -19.46
C LYS A 394 16.34 24.18 -19.84
N ASN A 395 16.64 25.16 -18.98
CA ASN A 395 17.76 26.09 -19.19
C ASN A 395 19.10 25.36 -19.25
N ASP A 396 19.23 24.26 -18.50
CA ASP A 396 20.41 23.40 -18.53
C ASP A 396 20.45 22.47 -19.75
N GLY A 397 19.44 22.50 -20.63
CA GLY A 397 19.44 21.79 -21.92
C GLY A 397 18.56 20.53 -21.95
N GLY A 398 17.74 20.29 -20.93
CA GLY A 398 16.70 19.27 -20.97
C GLY A 398 15.58 19.62 -21.96
N SER A 399 15.04 18.61 -22.63
CA SER A 399 13.81 18.77 -23.41
C SER A 399 12.61 19.05 -22.48
N GLU A 400 11.52 19.58 -23.04
CA GLU A 400 10.28 19.80 -22.30
C GLU A 400 9.80 18.51 -21.60
N GLU A 401 9.81 17.38 -22.31
CA GLU A 401 9.41 16.08 -21.78
C GLU A 401 10.36 15.58 -20.67
N TYR A 402 11.66 15.81 -20.81
CA TYR A 402 12.65 15.43 -19.80
C TYR A 402 12.49 16.25 -18.52
N ALA A 403 12.33 17.57 -18.67
CA ALA A 403 12.08 18.45 -17.54
C ALA A 403 10.76 18.11 -16.83
N ASN A 404 9.71 17.76 -17.58
CA ASN A 404 8.46 17.25 -17.00
C ASN A 404 8.67 15.98 -16.17
N ALA A 405 9.50 15.06 -16.65
CA ALA A 405 9.84 13.84 -15.91
C ALA A 405 10.55 14.16 -14.58
N VAL A 406 11.52 15.07 -14.60
CA VAL A 406 12.19 15.55 -13.37
C VAL A 406 11.16 16.12 -12.39
N SER A 407 10.23 16.97 -12.86
CA SER A 407 9.17 17.54 -12.03
C SER A 407 8.28 16.50 -11.35
N VAL A 408 7.93 15.42 -12.04
CA VAL A 408 7.11 14.33 -11.47
C VAL A 408 7.79 13.72 -10.24
N TYR A 409 9.09 13.38 -10.33
CA TYR A 409 9.81 12.77 -9.22
C TYR A 409 10.09 13.76 -8.08
N LEU A 410 10.32 15.03 -8.39
CA LEU A 410 10.43 16.08 -7.37
C LEU A 410 9.09 16.30 -6.66
N ALA A 411 7.97 16.29 -7.37
CA ALA A 411 6.64 16.35 -6.78
C ALA A 411 6.38 15.16 -5.82
N PHE A 412 6.77 13.93 -6.19
CA PHE A 412 6.69 12.79 -5.27
C PHE A 412 7.54 12.96 -4.01
N SER A 413 8.68 13.65 -4.11
CA SER A 413 9.50 13.97 -2.93
C SER A 413 8.74 14.92 -1.98
N VAL A 414 7.98 15.88 -2.53
CA VAL A 414 7.11 16.77 -1.75
C VAL A 414 5.89 16.02 -1.18
N ASP A 415 5.22 15.14 -1.94
CA ASP A 415 4.13 14.30 -1.41
C ASP A 415 4.59 13.43 -0.25
N LYS A 416 5.82 12.92 -0.31
CA LYS A 416 6.39 12.25 0.84
C LYS A 416 6.54 13.18 2.03
N MET A 417 6.98 14.42 1.81
CA MET A 417 7.04 15.41 2.88
C MET A 417 5.67 15.63 3.51
N THR A 418 4.58 15.74 2.75
CA THR A 418 3.24 15.99 3.33
C THR A 418 2.85 14.90 4.35
N ASN A 419 3.23 13.65 4.11
CA ASN A 419 2.97 12.54 5.04
C ASN A 419 3.79 12.64 6.36
N TYR A 420 4.99 13.24 6.33
CA TYR A 420 5.86 13.40 7.50
C TYR A 420 5.72 14.76 8.19
N HIS A 421 5.42 15.82 7.45
CA HIS A 421 5.29 17.20 7.90
C HIS A 421 3.82 17.59 8.02
N CYS A 422 3.04 16.75 8.70
CA CYS A 422 1.63 16.94 9.00
C CYS A 422 1.45 17.00 10.52
N ASN A 423 0.47 17.75 11.03
CA ASN A 423 0.19 17.90 12.46
C ASN A 423 -0.47 16.66 13.10
N LEU A 424 -0.54 15.55 12.34
CA LEU A 424 -0.92 14.22 12.78
C LEU A 424 0.29 13.27 12.92
N ALA A 425 1.46 13.66 12.40
CA ALA A 425 2.71 12.93 12.56
C ALA A 425 3.15 12.89 14.03
N SER A 426 3.80 11.81 14.46
CA SER A 426 4.16 11.58 15.86
C SER A 426 5.64 11.30 16.07
N TRP A 427 6.10 11.33 17.31
CA TRP A 427 7.49 10.98 17.66
C TRP A 427 7.60 9.51 18.08
N HIS A 428 8.51 8.76 17.45
CA HIS A 428 8.69 7.34 17.77
C HIS A 428 9.73 7.14 18.89
N SER A 429 9.30 7.18 20.15
CA SER A 429 10.19 7.19 21.33
C SER A 429 11.16 6.01 21.48
N LEU A 430 10.92 4.88 20.79
CA LEU A 430 11.84 3.72 20.80
C LEU A 430 12.98 3.87 19.78
N ARG A 431 12.72 4.55 18.67
CA ARG A 431 13.68 4.72 17.56
C ARG A 431 14.30 6.11 17.54
N GLU A 432 13.62 7.08 18.17
CA GLU A 432 13.99 8.49 18.23
C GLU A 432 14.01 9.14 16.84
N ILE A 433 12.93 8.91 16.10
CA ILE A 433 12.70 9.41 14.75
C ILE A 433 11.27 9.90 14.59
N LEU A 434 11.05 10.73 13.58
CA LEU A 434 9.72 11.13 13.14
C LEU A 434 8.95 9.94 12.58
N GLN A 435 7.68 9.81 12.97
CA GLN A 435 6.75 8.82 12.47
C GLN A 435 5.72 9.51 11.58
N CYS A 436 5.58 9.03 10.35
CA CYS A 436 4.63 9.57 9.38
C CYS A 436 3.17 9.37 9.81
N THR A 437 2.30 10.17 9.20
CA THR A 437 0.86 10.22 9.47
C THR A 437 0.18 8.89 9.16
N PHE A 438 0.45 8.32 7.99
CA PHE A 438 -0.12 7.03 7.55
C PHE A 438 0.62 5.82 8.14
N SER A 439 0.65 5.73 9.47
CA SER A 439 0.99 4.48 10.17
C SER A 439 -0.11 3.41 10.08
N ARG A 440 -1.31 3.83 9.64
CA ARG A 440 -2.48 3.02 9.29
C ARG A 440 -3.21 3.65 8.10
N GLN A 441 -4.18 2.94 7.53
CA GLN A 441 -5.02 3.38 6.41
C GLN A 441 -6.12 4.37 6.86
N ALA A 442 -5.75 5.39 7.64
CA ALA A 442 -6.68 6.34 8.24
C ALA A 442 -5.97 7.65 8.65
N LEU A 443 -6.75 8.73 8.79
CA LEU A 443 -6.35 10.03 9.37
C LEU A 443 -7.02 10.22 10.75
N PRO A 444 -6.44 9.62 11.80
CA PRO A 444 -6.97 9.76 13.15
C PRO A 444 -6.62 11.11 13.76
N MET A 445 -7.32 11.45 14.85
CA MET A 445 -6.92 12.56 15.70
C MET A 445 -5.65 12.22 16.50
N THR A 446 -4.65 13.09 16.45
CA THR A 446 -3.41 13.04 17.24
C THR A 446 -3.39 14.19 18.24
N TRP A 447 -3.08 13.89 19.51
CA TRP A 447 -3.13 14.86 20.63
C TRP A 447 -1.79 15.58 20.82
N ASP A 448 -0.73 14.79 20.99
CA ASP A 448 0.67 15.21 20.93
C ASP A 448 1.25 14.84 19.57
N PHE A 449 1.69 15.86 18.81
CA PHE A 449 2.21 15.69 17.45
C PHE A 449 3.65 16.17 17.34
N CYS A 450 4.33 15.72 16.29
CA CYS A 450 5.72 16.01 16.03
C CYS A 450 5.84 16.78 14.72
N GLU A 451 6.44 17.96 14.77
CA GLU A 451 6.81 18.72 13.58
C GLU A 451 8.30 18.49 13.30
N GLY A 452 8.63 17.86 12.17
CA GLY A 452 10.02 17.65 11.76
C GLY A 452 10.62 18.88 11.07
N ASN A 453 11.95 19.02 11.14
CA ASN A 453 12.69 20.02 10.37
C ASN A 453 12.99 19.52 8.94
N PRO A 454 12.34 20.07 7.89
CA PRO A 454 12.52 19.62 6.51
C PRO A 454 13.93 19.88 5.96
N LEU A 455 14.64 20.87 6.52
CA LEU A 455 15.97 21.32 6.11
C LEU A 455 17.11 20.66 6.92
N SER A 456 16.79 19.80 7.88
CA SER A 456 17.79 19.07 8.67
C SER A 456 18.39 17.88 7.92
N SER A 457 19.34 17.19 8.56
CA SER A 457 19.93 15.92 8.14
C SER A 457 19.29 14.68 8.78
N SER A 458 18.19 14.85 9.52
CA SER A 458 17.56 13.78 10.30
C SER A 458 16.39 13.11 9.56
N SER A 459 15.95 11.95 10.09
CA SER A 459 14.81 11.21 9.57
C SER A 459 13.57 12.09 9.42
N GLY A 460 12.95 12.05 8.24
CA GLY A 460 11.80 12.88 7.90
C GLY A 460 12.14 14.12 7.07
N CYS A 461 13.41 14.54 6.97
CA CYS A 461 13.79 15.70 6.16
C CYS A 461 13.64 15.46 4.64
N PHE A 462 13.62 16.55 3.86
CA PHE A 462 13.47 16.50 2.41
C PHE A 462 14.55 15.66 1.73
N GLN A 463 15.81 15.74 2.21
CA GLN A 463 16.92 14.95 1.66
C GLN A 463 16.63 13.45 1.66
N ASN A 464 16.05 12.94 2.76
CA ASN A 464 15.74 11.53 2.88
C ASN A 464 14.63 11.11 1.91
N MET A 465 13.64 11.98 1.68
CA MET A 465 12.57 11.74 0.71
C MET A 465 13.11 11.70 -0.71
N LEU A 466 13.98 12.65 -1.05
CA LEU A 466 14.64 12.73 -2.35
C LEU A 466 15.48 11.48 -2.63
N GLU A 467 16.34 11.08 -1.70
CA GLU A 467 17.20 9.91 -1.85
C GLU A 467 16.40 8.60 -2.00
N TRP A 468 15.23 8.49 -1.36
CA TRP A 468 14.34 7.37 -1.55
C TRP A 468 13.75 7.29 -2.95
N VAL A 469 13.32 8.43 -3.50
CA VAL A 469 12.80 8.53 -4.88
C VAL A 469 13.90 8.20 -5.88
N VAL A 470 15.08 8.81 -5.73
CA VAL A 470 16.24 8.59 -6.61
C VAL A 470 16.67 7.12 -6.63
N LYS A 471 16.70 6.45 -5.47
CA LYS A 471 16.99 5.01 -5.38
C LYS A 471 15.99 4.13 -6.12
N CYS A 472 14.73 4.54 -6.21
CA CYS A 472 13.73 3.81 -7.01
C CYS A 472 14.02 3.92 -8.51
N ILE A 473 14.36 5.12 -8.99
CA ILE A 473 14.66 5.37 -10.41
C ILE A 473 15.78 4.47 -10.91
N TYR A 474 16.83 4.25 -10.11
CA TYR A 474 17.92 3.32 -10.47
C TYR A 474 17.49 1.86 -10.58
N LEU A 475 16.42 1.45 -9.89
CA LEU A 475 15.97 0.06 -9.87
C LEU A 475 14.80 -0.22 -10.82
N PHE A 476 14.21 0.81 -11.44
CA PHE A 476 13.16 0.60 -12.42
C PHE A 476 13.70 -0.16 -13.64
N PRO A 477 12.97 -1.18 -14.10
CA PRO A 477 13.37 -1.95 -15.25
C PRO A 477 13.29 -1.06 -16.49
N ILE A 478 14.26 -1.23 -17.37
CA ILE A 478 14.18 -0.67 -18.71
C ILE A 478 13.76 -1.78 -19.63
N SER A 479 12.59 -1.62 -20.25
CA SER A 479 12.16 -2.46 -21.36
C SER A 479 12.47 -1.74 -22.67
N SER A 480 12.88 -2.51 -23.68
CA SER A 480 12.97 -2.02 -25.05
C SER A 480 11.59 -1.70 -25.66
N ASN A 481 10.50 -2.13 -25.01
CA ASN A 481 9.13 -1.87 -25.44
C ASN A 481 8.62 -0.54 -24.87
N TYR A 482 8.68 0.50 -25.69
CA TYR A 482 8.18 1.85 -25.39
C TYR A 482 6.64 1.97 -25.36
N ASN A 483 5.92 0.89 -25.67
CA ASN A 483 4.46 0.88 -25.76
C ASN A 483 3.75 0.72 -24.41
N SER A 484 4.50 0.54 -23.32
CA SER A 484 3.91 0.43 -21.98
C SER A 484 3.26 1.75 -21.57
N SER A 485 2.06 1.69 -21.00
CA SER A 485 1.23 2.88 -20.76
C SER A 485 0.47 2.78 -19.45
N ALA A 486 0.29 3.91 -18.75
CA ALA A 486 -0.64 4.01 -17.65
C ALA A 486 -1.71 5.07 -17.94
N ILE A 487 -2.99 4.73 -17.78
CA ILE A 487 -4.12 5.63 -18.10
C ILE A 487 -5.11 5.73 -16.94
N GLN A 488 -5.77 6.89 -16.83
CA GLN A 488 -6.92 7.01 -15.95
C GLN A 488 -8.15 6.42 -16.63
N PHE A 489 -8.64 5.31 -16.09
CA PHE A 489 -9.76 4.59 -16.69
C PHE A 489 -10.47 3.71 -15.66
N GLU A 490 -11.79 3.64 -15.78
CA GLU A 490 -12.63 2.80 -14.93
C GLU A 490 -12.72 1.37 -15.49
N ALA A 491 -12.53 0.35 -14.65
CA ALA A 491 -12.42 -1.04 -15.09
C ALA A 491 -13.73 -1.63 -15.66
N GLN A 492 -14.87 -1.01 -15.36
CA GLN A 492 -16.20 -1.39 -15.81
C GLN A 492 -16.40 -1.11 -17.31
N ARG A 493 -15.59 -0.22 -17.91
CA ARG A 493 -15.69 0.18 -19.31
C ARG A 493 -14.69 -0.55 -20.21
N ASP A 494 -15.03 -0.58 -21.50
CA ASP A 494 -14.17 -1.14 -22.56
C ASP A 494 -13.00 -0.19 -22.88
N ASN A 495 -11.77 -0.60 -22.59
CA ASN A 495 -10.54 0.15 -22.86
C ASN A 495 -9.94 -0.17 -24.25
N GLY A 496 -10.58 -1.04 -25.03
CA GLY A 496 -10.17 -1.39 -26.39
C GLY A 496 -9.09 -2.46 -26.50
N LEU A 497 -8.42 -2.86 -25.41
CA LEU A 497 -7.41 -3.92 -25.45
C LEU A 497 -8.05 -5.28 -25.72
N ARG A 498 -7.35 -6.16 -26.44
CA ARG A 498 -7.80 -7.52 -26.78
C ARG A 498 -6.61 -8.47 -26.85
N GLU A 499 -6.87 -9.74 -26.62
CA GLU A 499 -5.86 -10.80 -26.66
C GLU A 499 -4.63 -10.50 -25.80
N VAL A 500 -4.87 -9.97 -24.59
CA VAL A 500 -3.83 -9.67 -23.58
C VAL A 500 -3.85 -10.66 -22.43
N MET A 501 -2.72 -10.79 -21.73
CA MET A 501 -2.67 -11.42 -20.42
C MET A 501 -3.27 -10.46 -19.38
N VAL A 502 -4.10 -10.96 -18.46
CA VAL A 502 -4.63 -10.13 -17.36
C VAL A 502 -4.17 -10.69 -16.02
N SER A 503 -3.54 -9.83 -15.22
CA SER A 503 -3.18 -10.09 -13.83
C SER A 503 -3.55 -8.86 -13.02
N THR A 504 -4.36 -9.01 -11.96
CA THR A 504 -4.96 -7.83 -11.31
C THR A 504 -5.33 -8.02 -9.85
N ASP A 505 -5.33 -6.92 -9.09
CA ASP A 505 -5.67 -6.85 -7.66
C ASP A 505 -6.86 -5.89 -7.44
N PRO A 506 -8.11 -6.35 -7.63
CA PRO A 506 -9.29 -5.50 -7.51
C PRO A 506 -9.52 -5.01 -6.07
N PRO A 507 -10.26 -3.90 -5.88
CA PRO A 507 -10.58 -3.37 -4.56
C PRO A 507 -11.44 -4.33 -3.73
N TYR A 508 -11.28 -4.25 -2.40
CA TYR A 508 -11.89 -5.16 -1.44
C TYR A 508 -13.03 -4.50 -0.67
N TYR A 509 -14.25 -4.59 -1.18
CA TYR A 509 -15.49 -4.23 -0.47
C TYR A 509 -15.38 -2.86 0.27
N ASP A 510 -15.38 -2.84 1.61
CA ASP A 510 -15.27 -1.65 2.47
C ASP A 510 -13.88 -1.52 3.17
N ASN A 511 -12.86 -2.23 2.67
CA ASN A 511 -11.59 -2.37 3.38
C ASN A 511 -10.77 -1.06 3.42
N ILE A 512 -10.70 -0.35 2.29
CA ILE A 512 -9.92 0.88 2.13
C ILE A 512 -10.70 1.85 1.23
N GLY A 513 -10.95 3.07 1.71
CA GLY A 513 -11.44 4.17 0.87
C GLY A 513 -10.28 4.86 0.18
N TYR A 514 -9.83 4.34 -0.97
CA TYR A 514 -8.66 4.88 -1.67
C TYR A 514 -8.89 6.31 -2.15
N ALA A 515 -10.08 6.61 -2.68
CA ALA A 515 -10.39 7.94 -3.18
C ALA A 515 -10.32 9.02 -2.10
N ASP A 516 -10.88 8.74 -0.92
CA ASP A 516 -10.84 9.64 0.23
C ASP A 516 -9.41 9.89 0.72
N LEU A 517 -8.61 8.83 0.85
CA LEU A 517 -7.25 8.92 1.35
C LEU A 517 -6.31 9.57 0.32
N SER A 518 -6.52 9.31 -0.98
CA SER A 518 -5.71 9.88 -2.06
C SER A 518 -5.88 11.38 -2.21
N ASP A 519 -7.01 11.97 -1.79
CA ASP A 519 -7.17 13.44 -1.80
C ASP A 519 -6.08 14.14 -0.97
N PHE A 520 -5.55 13.48 0.08
CA PHE A 520 -4.43 13.99 0.87
C PHE A 520 -3.19 14.29 0.03
N PHE A 521 -2.91 13.47 -1.00
CA PHE A 521 -1.77 13.66 -1.91
C PHE A 521 -2.18 14.42 -3.17
N TYR A 522 -3.37 14.12 -3.71
CA TYR A 522 -3.86 14.66 -4.96
C TYR A 522 -3.84 16.19 -5.01
N ILE A 523 -4.25 16.86 -3.93
CA ILE A 523 -4.28 18.35 -3.91
C ILE A 523 -2.88 18.97 -4.09
N TRP A 524 -1.83 18.33 -3.57
CA TRP A 524 -0.46 18.79 -3.69
C TRP A 524 0.11 18.47 -5.06
N MET A 525 -0.08 17.23 -5.53
CA MET A 525 0.28 16.82 -6.88
C MET A 525 -0.36 17.70 -7.94
N ARG A 526 -1.66 17.99 -7.79
CA ARG A 526 -2.41 18.87 -8.68
C ARG A 526 -1.77 20.25 -8.78
N ARG A 527 -1.28 20.83 -7.67
CA ARG A 527 -0.61 22.14 -7.69
C ARG A 527 0.66 22.11 -8.56
N ALA A 528 1.45 21.04 -8.48
CA ALA A 528 2.70 20.91 -9.25
C ALA A 528 2.51 20.43 -10.70
N LEU A 529 1.52 19.57 -10.95
CA LEU A 529 1.47 18.75 -12.17
C LEU A 529 0.26 19.04 -13.07
N LYS A 530 -0.70 19.89 -12.68
CA LYS A 530 -1.90 20.18 -13.49
C LYS A 530 -1.61 20.67 -14.90
N ASP A 531 -0.56 21.46 -15.07
CA ASP A 531 -0.23 22.05 -16.37
C ASP A 531 0.53 21.04 -17.25
N LEU A 532 1.11 20.00 -16.64
CA LEU A 532 1.85 18.94 -17.32
C LEU A 532 0.95 17.75 -17.70
N PHE A 533 -0.02 17.44 -16.84
CA PHE A 533 -0.96 16.33 -17.01
C PHE A 533 -2.40 16.81 -16.75
N PRO A 534 -2.94 17.70 -17.61
CA PRO A 534 -4.25 18.31 -17.39
C PRO A 534 -5.38 17.28 -17.31
N ASP A 535 -5.30 16.20 -18.08
CA ASP A 535 -6.31 15.15 -18.08
C ASP A 535 -6.42 14.42 -16.73
N LEU A 536 -5.30 14.28 -16.00
CA LEU A 536 -5.25 13.61 -14.69
C LEU A 536 -5.64 14.54 -13.53
N PHE A 537 -5.39 15.84 -13.67
CA PHE A 537 -5.48 16.82 -12.57
C PHE A 537 -6.48 17.95 -12.83
N ASN A 538 -7.41 17.79 -13.78
CA ASN A 538 -8.44 18.78 -14.11
C ASN A 538 -9.46 18.98 -12.98
N THR A 539 -9.80 17.93 -12.22
CA THR A 539 -10.78 17.98 -11.12
C THR A 539 -10.17 18.50 -9.81
N LEU A 540 -11.00 18.97 -8.89
CA LEU A 540 -10.55 19.44 -7.57
C LEU A 540 -10.19 18.31 -6.59
N ARG A 541 -10.79 17.13 -6.78
CA ARG A 541 -10.61 15.92 -5.96
C ARG A 541 -10.67 14.69 -6.87
N VAL A 542 -10.09 13.57 -6.43
CA VAL A 542 -10.11 12.35 -7.25
C VAL A 542 -11.55 11.84 -7.46
N PRO A 543 -11.84 11.09 -8.55
CA PRO A 543 -13.16 10.50 -8.75
C PRO A 543 -13.55 9.57 -7.61
N LYS A 544 -14.85 9.56 -7.31
CA LYS A 544 -15.41 8.93 -6.12
C LYS A 544 -16.62 8.10 -6.49
N THR A 545 -17.53 8.62 -7.29
CA THR A 545 -18.78 7.98 -7.69
C THR A 545 -18.56 6.61 -8.34
N GLU A 546 -17.53 6.51 -9.17
CA GLU A 546 -17.18 5.32 -9.96
C GLU A 546 -16.27 4.34 -9.20
N GLU A 547 -15.81 4.72 -8.00
CA GLU A 547 -14.92 3.89 -7.17
C GLU A 547 -15.67 2.66 -6.64
N LEU A 548 -15.21 1.46 -7.00
CA LEU A 548 -15.80 0.20 -6.52
C LEU A 548 -15.52 -0.02 -5.02
N VAL A 549 -16.38 0.55 -4.18
CA VAL A 549 -16.37 0.39 -2.72
C VAL A 549 -17.77 0.11 -2.19
N ALA A 550 -17.85 -0.72 -1.16
CA ALA A 550 -19.10 -1.06 -0.48
C ALA A 550 -19.21 -0.33 0.87
N THR A 551 -19.02 0.99 0.87
CA THR A 551 -19.00 1.77 2.12
C THR A 551 -20.31 2.52 2.35
N PRO A 552 -21.12 2.22 3.39
CA PRO A 552 -22.49 2.72 3.52
C PRO A 552 -22.64 4.26 3.50
N TYR A 553 -21.68 5.01 4.05
CA TYR A 553 -21.79 6.48 4.07
C TYR A 553 -21.73 7.11 2.66
N ARG A 554 -21.24 6.36 1.65
CA ARG A 554 -21.25 6.76 0.24
C ARG A 554 -22.61 6.55 -0.44
N PHE A 555 -23.52 5.84 0.23
CA PHE A 555 -24.84 5.45 -0.25
C PHE A 555 -25.93 5.84 0.76
N ASN A 556 -25.87 7.09 1.28
CA ASN A 556 -26.85 7.62 2.25
C ASN A 556 -27.03 6.76 3.52
N GLY A 557 -26.02 5.97 3.89
CA GLY A 557 -26.08 5.04 5.03
C GLY A 557 -26.65 3.65 4.70
N SER A 558 -27.02 3.39 3.44
CA SER A 558 -27.56 2.11 2.99
C SER A 558 -26.46 1.10 2.68
N SER A 559 -26.32 0.09 3.53
CA SER A 559 -25.41 -1.04 3.28
C SER A 559 -25.84 -1.90 2.09
N GLU A 560 -27.15 -1.96 1.80
CA GLU A 560 -27.69 -2.76 0.70
C GLU A 560 -27.37 -2.13 -0.66
N GLU A 561 -27.59 -0.82 -0.80
CA GLU A 561 -27.23 -0.10 -2.03
C GLU A 561 -25.72 -0.16 -2.30
N ALA A 562 -24.90 -0.01 -1.25
CA ALA A 562 -23.45 -0.14 -1.35
C ALA A 562 -23.01 -1.53 -1.82
N LYS A 563 -23.69 -2.58 -1.33
CA LYS A 563 -23.46 -3.97 -1.73
C LYS A 563 -23.83 -4.19 -3.20
N VAL A 564 -25.03 -3.77 -3.62
CA VAL A 564 -25.52 -3.92 -4.99
C VAL A 564 -24.61 -3.19 -5.98
N PHE A 565 -24.20 -1.96 -5.66
CA PHE A 565 -23.26 -1.21 -6.50
C PHE A 565 -21.94 -1.94 -6.69
N PHE A 566 -21.35 -2.44 -5.59
CA PHE A 566 -20.09 -3.17 -5.64
C PHE A 566 -20.21 -4.48 -6.42
N GLU A 567 -21.24 -5.28 -6.16
CA GLU A 567 -21.49 -6.56 -6.85
C GLU A 567 -21.66 -6.37 -8.36
N HIS A 568 -22.48 -5.40 -8.75
CA HIS A 568 -22.74 -5.10 -10.17
C HIS A 568 -21.49 -4.61 -10.88
N GLY A 569 -20.79 -3.62 -10.30
CA GLY A 569 -19.60 -3.05 -10.91
C GLY A 569 -18.42 -4.03 -10.98
N MET A 570 -18.28 -4.94 -10.00
CA MET A 570 -17.30 -6.03 -10.06
C MET A 570 -17.63 -7.02 -11.19
N LEU A 571 -18.90 -7.38 -11.37
CA LEU A 571 -19.33 -8.22 -12.49
C LEU A 571 -19.03 -7.56 -13.84
N GLU A 572 -19.37 -6.29 -14.03
CA GLU A 572 -19.08 -5.54 -15.25
C GLU A 572 -17.57 -5.51 -15.54
N SER A 573 -16.75 -5.26 -14.52
CA SER A 573 -15.29 -5.28 -14.64
C SER A 573 -14.77 -6.63 -15.13
N PHE A 574 -15.25 -7.74 -14.56
CA PHE A 574 -14.85 -9.08 -15.02
C PHE A 574 -15.38 -9.44 -16.40
N GLN A 575 -16.54 -8.91 -16.81
CA GLN A 575 -17.02 -9.05 -18.19
C GLN A 575 -16.09 -8.34 -19.18
N GLN A 576 -15.54 -7.18 -18.82
CA GLN A 576 -14.51 -6.53 -19.65
C GLN A 576 -13.21 -7.34 -19.67
N ILE A 577 -12.74 -7.80 -18.50
CA ILE A 577 -11.55 -8.69 -18.41
C ILE A 577 -11.74 -9.96 -19.26
N TYR A 578 -12.95 -10.53 -19.30
CA TYR A 578 -13.28 -11.65 -20.18
C TYR A 578 -13.10 -11.30 -21.66
N LYS A 579 -13.50 -10.10 -22.10
CA LYS A 579 -13.29 -9.66 -23.49
C LYS A 579 -11.81 -9.42 -23.82
N TYR A 580 -11.04 -8.90 -22.86
CA TYR A 580 -9.63 -8.58 -23.07
C TYR A 580 -8.73 -9.81 -23.07
N SER A 581 -9.05 -10.78 -22.22
CA SER A 581 -8.19 -11.93 -21.94
C SER A 581 -8.06 -12.87 -23.13
N ARG A 582 -6.87 -13.44 -23.29
CA ARG A 582 -6.63 -14.56 -24.21
C ARG A 582 -7.25 -15.86 -23.72
N PHE A 583 -7.44 -16.80 -24.63
CA PHE A 583 -7.91 -18.15 -24.27
C PHE A 583 -6.79 -19.07 -23.77
N ASP A 584 -5.58 -18.93 -24.32
CA ASP A 584 -4.41 -19.79 -24.07
C ASP A 584 -3.64 -19.44 -22.78
N ILE A 585 -3.91 -18.29 -22.16
CA ILE A 585 -3.24 -17.82 -20.94
C ILE A 585 -4.29 -17.56 -19.84
N PRO A 586 -4.07 -18.06 -18.60
CA PRO A 586 -5.02 -17.84 -17.52
C PRO A 586 -5.02 -16.38 -17.05
N VAL A 587 -6.19 -15.93 -16.59
CA VAL A 587 -6.33 -14.67 -15.84
C VAL A 587 -5.99 -14.94 -14.38
N THR A 588 -5.23 -14.03 -13.76
CA THR A 588 -4.87 -14.15 -12.34
C THR A 588 -5.40 -12.99 -11.54
N VAL A 589 -6.06 -13.30 -10.42
CA VAL A 589 -6.71 -12.31 -9.56
C VAL A 589 -6.16 -12.45 -8.15
N TYR A 590 -5.60 -11.38 -7.61
CA TYR A 590 -5.19 -11.33 -6.21
C TYR A 590 -6.41 -11.05 -5.33
N TYR A 591 -6.51 -11.77 -4.22
CA TYR A 591 -7.54 -11.55 -3.23
C TYR A 591 -6.97 -11.59 -1.80
N ALA A 592 -7.32 -10.67 -0.90
CA ALA A 592 -6.88 -10.68 0.49
C ALA A 592 -7.97 -11.21 1.43
N PHE A 593 -7.67 -12.25 2.22
CA PHE A 593 -8.62 -12.87 3.14
C PHE A 593 -8.48 -12.33 4.58
N LYS A 594 -9.60 -12.04 5.23
CA LYS A 594 -9.64 -11.57 6.63
C LYS A 594 -10.21 -12.66 7.53
N GLN A 595 -9.39 -13.16 8.47
CA GLN A 595 -9.72 -14.27 9.38
C GLN A 595 -10.74 -13.94 10.50
N THR A 596 -11.36 -12.75 10.54
CA THR A 596 -12.33 -12.41 11.60
C THR A 596 -13.73 -12.90 11.27
N GLU A 597 -13.90 -14.21 11.10
CA GLU A 597 -15.21 -14.87 11.02
C GLU A 597 -15.20 -16.01 12.06
N SER A 598 -15.28 -15.64 13.35
CA SER A 598 -15.47 -16.57 14.46
C SER A 598 -16.95 -16.69 14.82
N ASP A 599 -17.52 -17.85 14.54
CA ASP A 599 -18.45 -18.67 15.34
C ASP A 599 -19.79 -18.13 15.88
N GLU A 600 -20.16 -16.87 15.67
CA GLU A 600 -21.54 -16.41 15.97
C GLU A 600 -22.36 -16.26 14.68
N GLU A 601 -23.21 -17.27 14.45
CA GLU A 601 -24.27 -17.35 13.42
C GLU A 601 -23.83 -17.22 11.95
N ASN A 602 -23.70 -18.34 11.22
CA ASN A 602 -24.03 -18.56 9.79
C ASN A 602 -23.82 -17.45 8.72
N ILE A 603 -23.03 -16.42 8.97
CA ILE A 603 -22.77 -15.30 8.06
C ILE A 603 -21.53 -15.65 7.26
N ALA A 604 -21.74 -16.40 6.18
CA ALA A 604 -20.72 -16.63 5.16
C ALA A 604 -20.25 -15.28 4.56
N SER A 605 -18.92 -15.14 4.49
CA SER A 605 -18.16 -14.03 3.90
C SER A 605 -18.78 -13.38 2.65
N THR A 606 -19.38 -12.20 2.80
CA THR A 606 -20.02 -11.48 1.67
C THR A 606 -19.02 -11.06 0.60
N GLY A 607 -17.80 -10.64 0.97
CA GLY A 607 -16.80 -10.18 0.00
C GLY A 607 -16.22 -11.28 -0.90
N TRP A 608 -15.96 -12.47 -0.35
CA TRP A 608 -15.44 -13.62 -1.11
C TRP A 608 -16.51 -14.18 -2.05
N GLU A 609 -17.74 -14.28 -1.56
CA GLU A 609 -18.90 -14.70 -2.36
C GLU A 609 -19.12 -13.75 -3.55
N THR A 610 -19.11 -12.43 -3.33
CA THR A 610 -19.27 -11.44 -4.39
C THR A 610 -18.20 -11.58 -5.47
N MET A 611 -16.91 -11.68 -5.08
CA MET A 611 -15.80 -11.78 -6.02
C MET A 611 -15.89 -13.05 -6.88
N LEU A 612 -16.08 -14.21 -6.25
CA LEU A 612 -16.21 -15.48 -6.96
C LEU A 612 -17.46 -15.50 -7.86
N SER A 613 -18.57 -14.92 -7.39
CA SER A 613 -19.79 -14.78 -8.18
C SER A 613 -19.55 -13.95 -9.42
N ALA A 614 -18.89 -12.79 -9.30
CA ALA A 614 -18.56 -11.93 -10.42
C ALA A 614 -17.68 -12.64 -11.46
N ILE A 615 -16.63 -13.35 -11.01
CA ILE A 615 -15.72 -14.12 -11.88
C ILE A 615 -16.48 -15.22 -12.65
N ILE A 616 -17.28 -16.03 -11.94
CA ILE A 616 -17.98 -17.19 -12.53
C ILE A 616 -19.10 -16.73 -13.47
N GLN A 617 -19.83 -15.69 -13.09
CA GLN A 617 -20.91 -15.11 -13.91
C GLN A 617 -20.36 -14.41 -15.16
N ALA A 618 -19.18 -13.78 -15.09
CA ALA A 618 -18.50 -13.22 -16.25
C ALA A 618 -18.06 -14.27 -17.29
N GLY A 619 -18.08 -15.56 -16.92
CA GLY A 619 -17.77 -16.66 -17.83
C GLY A 619 -16.45 -17.36 -17.56
N PHE A 620 -15.81 -17.13 -16.41
CA PHE A 620 -14.60 -17.85 -16.03
C PHE A 620 -14.89 -19.14 -15.26
N ALA A 621 -14.01 -20.11 -15.43
CA ALA A 621 -13.84 -21.27 -14.56
C ALA A 621 -12.54 -21.11 -13.76
N ILE A 622 -12.58 -21.48 -12.48
CA ILE A 622 -11.42 -21.41 -11.58
C ILE A 622 -10.61 -22.69 -11.77
N THR A 623 -9.32 -22.55 -12.08
CA THR A 623 -8.43 -23.71 -12.32
C THR A 623 -7.39 -23.89 -11.22
N GLY A 624 -7.18 -22.90 -10.35
CA GLY A 624 -6.29 -23.01 -9.21
C GLY A 624 -6.43 -21.87 -8.21
N THR A 625 -5.96 -22.10 -6.99
CA THR A 625 -5.83 -21.06 -5.96
C THR A 625 -4.54 -21.25 -5.18
N TRP A 626 -3.81 -20.17 -4.94
CA TRP A 626 -2.52 -20.21 -4.26
C TRP A 626 -2.49 -19.28 -3.04
N PRO A 627 -2.22 -19.79 -1.82
CA PRO A 627 -2.02 -18.94 -0.66
C PRO A 627 -0.65 -18.25 -0.75
N MET A 628 -0.66 -16.92 -0.75
CA MET A 628 0.54 -16.09 -0.78
C MET A 628 0.58 -15.11 0.39
N ARG A 629 1.73 -15.02 1.06
CA ARG A 629 1.97 -14.10 2.19
C ARG A 629 2.22 -12.69 1.69
N THR A 630 1.16 -11.99 1.34
CA THR A 630 1.19 -10.62 0.81
C THR A 630 1.16 -9.53 1.90
N GLU A 631 0.71 -9.83 3.13
CA GLU A 631 0.54 -8.84 4.23
C GLU A 631 1.57 -8.96 5.37
N MET A 632 1.87 -7.85 6.07
CA MET A 632 2.82 -7.86 7.22
C MET A 632 2.20 -8.51 8.46
N ALA A 633 2.84 -9.53 9.02
CA ALA A 633 2.49 -10.10 10.33
C ALA A 633 2.64 -9.07 11.47
N SER A 634 3.53 -8.08 11.32
CA SER A 634 3.85 -7.08 12.34
C SER A 634 3.27 -5.70 12.01
N ARG A 635 1.96 -5.51 12.20
CA ARG A 635 1.43 -4.15 12.40
C ARG A 635 1.80 -3.66 13.80
N ALA A 636 1.99 -2.34 13.96
CA ALA A 636 2.18 -1.66 15.25
C ALA A 636 0.99 -1.83 16.25
N LEU A 637 -0.02 -2.60 15.85
CA LEU A 637 -1.23 -2.98 16.58
C LEU A 637 -1.11 -4.33 17.30
N ALA A 638 0.07 -4.93 17.45
CA ALA A 638 0.31 -6.05 18.37
C ALA A 638 0.07 -5.71 19.89
N ARG A 639 -0.70 -4.65 20.17
CA ARG A 639 -1.17 -4.24 21.51
C ARG A 639 -2.70 -4.19 21.63
N SER A 640 -3.44 -4.58 20.58
CA SER A 640 -4.89 -4.76 20.64
C SER A 640 -5.27 -5.96 19.79
N GLU A 641 -5.96 -6.93 20.40
CA GLU A 641 -6.51 -8.17 19.85
C GLU A 641 -7.41 -7.94 18.62
N THR A 642 -6.82 -7.53 17.51
CA THR A 642 -7.49 -7.43 16.22
C THR A 642 -6.60 -8.18 15.24
N ASN A 643 -6.97 -9.44 15.03
CA ASN A 643 -6.24 -10.39 14.21
C ASN A 643 -6.01 -9.82 12.79
N ALA A 644 -4.78 -9.94 12.32
CA ALA A 644 -4.33 -9.43 11.03
C ALA A 644 -5.02 -10.17 9.87
N LEU A 645 -5.12 -9.54 8.68
CA LEU A 645 -5.21 -10.30 7.44
C LEU A 645 -3.91 -11.12 7.33
N ALA A 646 -3.99 -12.44 7.44
CA ALA A 646 -2.81 -13.31 7.52
C ALA A 646 -2.27 -13.73 6.14
N SER A 647 -3.10 -13.76 5.09
CA SER A 647 -2.75 -14.28 3.76
C SER A 647 -3.62 -13.66 2.65
N SER A 648 -3.04 -13.50 1.45
CA SER A 648 -3.83 -13.36 0.22
C SER A 648 -3.90 -14.70 -0.51
N VAL A 649 -4.91 -14.87 -1.33
CA VAL A 649 -5.07 -15.98 -2.26
C VAL A 649 -4.95 -15.41 -3.68
N VAL A 650 -4.18 -16.06 -4.55
CA VAL A 650 -4.20 -15.80 -5.99
C VAL A 650 -5.14 -16.80 -6.63
N ILE A 651 -6.19 -16.32 -7.30
CA ILE A 651 -7.15 -17.14 -8.04
C ILE A 651 -6.72 -17.20 -9.50
N VAL A 652 -6.62 -18.41 -10.05
CA VAL A 652 -6.27 -18.68 -11.44
C VAL A 652 -7.55 -19.03 -12.20
N CYS A 653 -7.82 -18.31 -13.27
CA CYS A 653 -9.08 -18.36 -14.01
C CYS A 653 -8.84 -18.65 -15.49
N ARG A 654 -9.66 -19.51 -16.09
CA ARG A 654 -9.73 -19.77 -17.54
C ARG A 654 -11.10 -19.40 -18.07
N LYS A 655 -11.18 -19.00 -19.34
CA LYS A 655 -12.49 -18.85 -20.00
C LYS A 655 -13.20 -20.20 -20.00
N ARG A 656 -14.41 -20.26 -19.44
CA ARG A 656 -15.22 -21.47 -19.45
C ARG A 656 -15.61 -21.79 -20.90
N PRO A 657 -15.52 -23.06 -21.34
CA PRO A 657 -15.98 -23.47 -22.66
C PRO A 657 -17.46 -23.13 -22.87
N ALA A 658 -17.83 -22.73 -24.09
CA ALA A 658 -19.22 -22.36 -24.43
C ALA A 658 -20.19 -23.55 -24.32
N ASP A 659 -19.68 -24.77 -24.47
CA ASP A 659 -20.37 -26.05 -24.36
C ASP A 659 -20.28 -26.67 -22.94
N ALA A 660 -19.90 -25.89 -21.93
CA ALA A 660 -19.78 -26.37 -20.56
C ALA A 660 -21.10 -27.01 -20.06
N PRO A 661 -21.06 -28.23 -19.49
CA PRO A 661 -22.26 -28.97 -19.15
C PRO A 661 -23.02 -28.33 -17.99
N VAL A 662 -24.33 -28.55 -17.96
CA VAL A 662 -25.18 -28.33 -16.78
C VAL A 662 -25.19 -29.61 -15.95
N CYS A 663 -25.14 -29.51 -14.62
CA CYS A 663 -25.24 -30.67 -13.74
C CYS A 663 -26.24 -30.45 -12.62
N THR A 664 -26.65 -31.53 -11.94
CA THR A 664 -27.48 -31.45 -10.74
C THR A 664 -26.61 -31.26 -9.50
N ARG A 665 -27.18 -30.74 -8.40
CA ARG A 665 -26.52 -30.69 -7.09
C ARG A 665 -25.92 -32.03 -6.68
N ARG A 666 -26.59 -33.14 -6.96
CA ARG A 666 -26.11 -34.49 -6.64
C ARG A 666 -24.84 -34.83 -7.42
N ASP A 667 -24.82 -34.52 -8.72
CA ASP A 667 -23.65 -34.78 -9.57
C ASP A 667 -22.46 -33.91 -9.16
N PHE A 668 -22.73 -32.64 -8.80
CA PHE A 668 -21.73 -31.74 -8.25
C PHE A 668 -21.09 -32.32 -6.97
N ILE A 669 -21.89 -32.73 -5.98
CA ILE A 669 -21.39 -33.30 -4.72
C ILE A 669 -20.58 -34.58 -4.98
N ASN A 670 -21.07 -35.48 -5.83
CA ASN A 670 -20.36 -36.73 -6.14
C ASN A 670 -19.00 -36.45 -6.81
N THR A 671 -18.98 -35.49 -7.72
CA THR A 671 -17.77 -35.05 -8.40
C THR A 671 -16.78 -34.42 -7.42
N LEU A 672 -17.29 -33.52 -6.56
CA LEU A 672 -16.51 -32.84 -5.53
C LEU A 672 -15.83 -33.87 -4.61
N LYS A 673 -16.57 -34.84 -4.09
CA LYS A 673 -16.02 -35.92 -3.23
C LYS A 673 -14.90 -36.70 -3.90
N ARG A 674 -15.05 -37.00 -5.19
CA ARG A 674 -14.07 -37.76 -5.97
C ARG A 674 -12.77 -36.97 -6.22
N GLU A 675 -12.88 -35.68 -6.48
CA GLU A 675 -11.76 -34.86 -6.96
C GLU A 675 -11.08 -34.05 -5.82
N LEU A 676 -11.81 -33.71 -4.76
CA LEU A 676 -11.29 -32.91 -3.65
C LEU A 676 -10.27 -33.67 -2.80
N LYS A 677 -10.54 -34.95 -2.44
CA LYS A 677 -9.60 -35.74 -1.61
C LYS A 677 -8.20 -35.90 -2.25
N PRO A 678 -8.07 -36.27 -3.55
CA PRO A 678 -6.76 -36.30 -4.23
C PRO A 678 -6.08 -34.93 -4.31
N ALA A 679 -6.85 -33.85 -4.53
CA ALA A 679 -6.31 -32.50 -4.60
C ALA A 679 -5.73 -32.05 -3.23
N LEU A 680 -6.44 -32.34 -2.14
CA LEU A 680 -5.99 -32.07 -0.77
C LEU A 680 -4.69 -32.79 -0.43
N LYS A 681 -4.56 -34.06 -0.80
CA LYS A 681 -3.30 -34.82 -0.60
C LYS A 681 -2.11 -34.18 -1.32
N LYS A 682 -2.30 -33.68 -2.54
CA LYS A 682 -1.25 -32.96 -3.29
C LYS A 682 -0.88 -31.64 -2.64
N LEU A 683 -1.86 -30.91 -2.10
CA LEU A 683 -1.62 -29.68 -1.35
C LEU A 683 -0.85 -29.94 -0.04
N GLN A 684 -1.17 -31.01 0.69
CA GLN A 684 -0.42 -31.44 1.88
C GLN A 684 1.05 -31.78 1.55
N GLN A 685 1.30 -32.44 0.42
CA GLN A 685 2.66 -32.75 -0.05
C GLN A 685 3.45 -31.49 -0.46
N SER A 686 2.78 -30.37 -0.73
CA SER A 686 3.41 -29.10 -1.14
C SER A 686 3.85 -28.23 0.05
N ASN A 687 3.91 -28.80 1.27
CA ASN A 687 4.38 -28.17 2.51
C ASN A 687 3.63 -26.86 2.88
N ILE A 688 2.32 -26.82 2.57
CA ILE A 688 1.43 -25.71 2.92
C ILE A 688 1.09 -25.82 4.41
N ALA A 689 1.16 -24.71 5.15
CA ALA A 689 0.80 -24.69 6.56
C ALA A 689 -0.68 -25.10 6.76
N PRO A 690 -1.06 -25.79 7.85
CA PRO A 690 -2.44 -26.27 8.04
C PRO A 690 -3.52 -25.18 7.91
N VAL A 691 -3.26 -23.98 8.44
CA VAL A 691 -4.16 -22.83 8.34
C VAL A 691 -4.34 -22.35 6.89
N ASP A 692 -3.28 -22.43 6.08
CA ASP A 692 -3.29 -22.07 4.66
C ASP A 692 -3.89 -23.21 3.80
N LEU A 693 -3.95 -24.44 4.32
CA LEU A 693 -4.46 -25.62 3.61
C LEU A 693 -5.98 -25.53 3.41
N ALA A 694 -6.74 -25.15 4.45
CA ALA A 694 -8.19 -24.94 4.35
C ALA A 694 -8.52 -23.87 3.29
N GLN A 695 -7.76 -22.77 3.26
CA GLN A 695 -7.91 -21.72 2.25
C GLN A 695 -7.55 -22.20 0.84
N SER A 696 -6.47 -22.96 0.72
CA SER A 696 -6.02 -23.55 -0.55
C SER A 696 -7.02 -24.56 -1.11
N ALA A 697 -7.78 -25.20 -0.24
CA ALA A 697 -8.71 -26.25 -0.61
C ALA A 697 -10.04 -25.74 -1.19
N ILE A 698 -10.38 -24.47 -0.93
CA ILE A 698 -11.52 -23.80 -1.56
C ILE A 698 -11.33 -23.76 -3.08
N GLY A 699 -10.11 -23.59 -3.59
CA GLY A 699 -9.84 -23.57 -5.02
C GLY A 699 -10.21 -24.84 -5.77
N PRO A 700 -9.68 -26.02 -5.39
CA PRO A 700 -10.09 -27.29 -5.96
C PRO A 700 -11.61 -27.49 -5.91
N GLY A 701 -12.26 -27.16 -4.79
CA GLY A 701 -13.72 -27.27 -4.68
C GLY A 701 -14.46 -26.32 -5.64
N MET A 702 -14.05 -25.06 -5.69
CA MET A 702 -14.61 -24.05 -6.60
C MET A 702 -14.28 -24.33 -8.07
N GLY A 703 -13.18 -25.01 -8.37
CA GLY A 703 -12.85 -25.47 -9.71
C GLY A 703 -13.80 -26.54 -10.22
N VAL A 704 -14.25 -27.45 -9.32
CA VAL A 704 -15.32 -28.39 -9.65
C VAL A 704 -16.65 -27.67 -9.91
N TYR A 705 -17.00 -26.68 -9.09
CA TYR A 705 -18.25 -25.93 -9.25
C TYR A 705 -18.26 -25.09 -10.53
N SER A 706 -17.22 -24.28 -10.74
CA SER A 706 -17.16 -23.26 -11.78
C SER A 706 -16.98 -23.81 -13.21
N ARG A 707 -16.57 -25.08 -13.36
CA ARG A 707 -16.46 -25.73 -14.69
C ARG A 707 -17.80 -26.00 -15.36
N PHE A 708 -18.87 -26.13 -14.57
CA PHE A 708 -20.23 -26.30 -15.07
C PHE A 708 -20.80 -24.93 -15.49
N SER A 709 -21.66 -24.92 -16.51
CA SER A 709 -22.36 -23.69 -16.90
C SER A 709 -23.41 -23.30 -15.87
N LYS A 710 -24.11 -24.28 -15.30
CA LYS A 710 -25.03 -24.16 -14.15
C LYS A 710 -25.03 -25.45 -13.33
N VAL A 711 -25.15 -25.31 -12.01
CA VAL A 711 -25.49 -26.41 -11.10
C VAL A 711 -26.92 -26.19 -10.64
N LEU A 712 -27.82 -27.14 -10.89
CA LEU A 712 -29.25 -27.00 -10.57
C LEU A 712 -29.58 -27.61 -9.21
N GLU A 713 -30.31 -26.86 -8.40
CA GLU A 713 -30.97 -27.33 -7.18
C GLU A 713 -32.16 -28.23 -7.51
N ALA A 714 -32.72 -28.90 -6.48
CA ALA A 714 -33.83 -29.83 -6.66
C ALA A 714 -35.12 -29.16 -7.19
N ASP A 715 -35.27 -27.86 -6.95
CA ASP A 715 -36.37 -27.03 -7.46
C ASP A 715 -36.11 -26.48 -8.88
N GLY A 716 -34.97 -26.82 -9.50
CA GLY A 716 -34.57 -26.35 -10.82
C GLY A 716 -33.92 -24.96 -10.84
N THR A 717 -33.77 -24.30 -9.69
CA THR A 717 -33.06 -23.01 -9.61
C THR A 717 -31.54 -23.21 -9.68
N PRO A 718 -30.77 -22.25 -10.22
CA PRO A 718 -29.32 -22.31 -10.17
C PRO A 718 -28.81 -22.19 -8.72
N MET A 719 -27.95 -23.13 -8.31
CA MET A 719 -27.22 -23.08 -7.06
C MET A 719 -26.40 -21.79 -6.98
N SER A 720 -26.39 -21.16 -5.81
CA SER A 720 -25.55 -19.97 -5.57
C SER A 720 -24.11 -20.34 -5.23
N VAL A 721 -23.17 -19.40 -5.43
CA VAL A 721 -21.77 -19.57 -4.99
C VAL A 721 -21.69 -19.80 -3.48
N ARG A 722 -22.54 -19.12 -2.69
CA ARG A 722 -22.67 -19.34 -1.25
C ARG A 722 -23.00 -20.79 -0.92
N SER A 723 -24.03 -21.35 -1.56
CA SER A 723 -24.45 -22.73 -1.34
C SER A 723 -23.34 -23.71 -1.73
N ALA A 724 -22.61 -23.44 -2.83
CA ALA A 724 -21.47 -24.25 -3.24
C ALA A 724 -20.31 -24.18 -2.22
N LEU A 725 -19.97 -22.99 -1.71
CA LEU A 725 -18.94 -22.81 -0.68
C LEU A 725 -19.29 -23.55 0.62
N GLN A 726 -20.54 -23.50 1.05
CA GLN A 726 -21.01 -24.24 2.23
C GLN A 726 -20.80 -25.75 2.06
N ILE A 727 -21.14 -26.30 0.88
CA ILE A 727 -20.93 -27.72 0.58
C ILE A 727 -19.43 -28.06 0.56
N ILE A 728 -18.59 -27.20 -0.03
CA ILE A 728 -17.14 -27.42 -0.07
C ILE A 728 -16.56 -27.43 1.34
N ASN A 729 -16.89 -26.44 2.18
CA ASN A 729 -16.41 -26.37 3.55
C ASN A 729 -16.86 -27.60 4.36
N GLN A 730 -18.11 -28.06 4.20
CA GLN A 730 -18.58 -29.30 4.83
C GLN A 730 -17.74 -30.53 4.43
N GLU A 731 -17.40 -30.67 3.15
CA GLU A 731 -16.55 -31.78 2.69
C GLU A 731 -15.09 -31.64 3.14
N LEU A 732 -14.60 -30.42 3.35
CA LEU A 732 -13.29 -30.16 3.94
C LEU A 732 -13.25 -30.55 5.41
N ASP A 733 -14.26 -30.14 6.19
CA ASP A 733 -14.38 -30.48 7.61
C ASP A 733 -14.47 -32.01 7.79
N LEU A 734 -15.19 -32.70 6.91
CA LEU A 734 -15.23 -34.17 6.88
C LEU A 734 -13.86 -34.79 6.61
N TYR A 735 -13.08 -34.23 5.68
CA TYR A 735 -11.73 -34.73 5.40
C TYR A 735 -10.78 -34.56 6.59
N PHE A 736 -10.83 -33.40 7.27
CA PHE A 736 -9.98 -33.15 8.44
C PHE A 736 -10.40 -33.99 9.65
N SER A 737 -11.71 -34.09 9.93
CA SER A 737 -12.21 -34.93 11.01
C SER A 737 -11.95 -36.43 10.81
N GLU A 738 -11.93 -36.92 9.56
CA GLU A 738 -11.47 -38.28 9.24
C GLU A 738 -9.98 -38.49 9.59
N GLN A 739 -9.11 -37.49 9.40
CA GLN A 739 -7.69 -37.56 9.78
C GLN A 739 -7.48 -37.49 11.29
N ASP A 740 -8.22 -36.62 11.99
CA ASP A 740 -8.22 -36.61 13.46
C ASP A 740 -8.78 -37.93 14.02
N GLY A 741 -9.72 -38.55 13.29
CA GLY A 741 -10.17 -39.95 13.39
C GLY A 741 -9.07 -40.97 13.74
N GLU A 742 -7.92 -40.83 13.10
CA GLU A 742 -6.80 -41.78 13.14
C GLU A 742 -5.72 -41.43 14.19
N LEU A 743 -5.80 -40.24 14.81
CA LEU A 743 -4.86 -39.82 15.86
C LEU A 743 -5.24 -40.45 17.21
N ASP A 744 -4.22 -40.92 17.95
CA ASP A 744 -4.42 -41.40 19.31
C ASP A 744 -4.88 -40.26 20.24
N ARG A 745 -5.46 -40.62 21.38
CA ARG A 745 -6.13 -39.68 22.29
C ARG A 745 -5.20 -38.56 22.78
N ASP A 746 -3.91 -38.83 22.93
CA ASP A 746 -2.95 -37.86 23.44
C ASP A 746 -2.53 -36.89 22.33
N SER A 747 -2.45 -37.37 21.08
CA SER A 747 -2.19 -36.54 19.90
C SER A 747 -3.35 -35.58 19.60
N ARG A 748 -4.61 -36.03 19.72
CA ARG A 748 -5.79 -35.15 19.57
C ARG A 748 -5.81 -34.01 20.58
N PHE A 749 -5.52 -34.32 21.85
CA PHE A 749 -5.44 -33.31 22.91
C PHE A 749 -4.37 -32.25 22.62
N CYS A 750 -3.27 -32.63 21.97
CA CYS A 750 -2.24 -31.67 21.57
C CYS A 750 -2.68 -30.78 20.40
N VAL A 751 -3.39 -31.32 19.40
CA VAL A 751 -3.88 -30.51 18.26
C VAL A 751 -4.92 -29.49 18.73
N ASP A 752 -5.93 -29.91 19.51
CA ASP A 752 -6.98 -29.04 20.06
C ASP A 752 -6.45 -27.93 20.99
N LEU A 753 -5.26 -28.11 21.57
CA LEU A 753 -4.64 -27.12 22.46
C LEU A 753 -3.88 -26.01 21.69
N TYR A 754 -3.59 -26.22 20.39
CA TYR A 754 -2.78 -25.31 19.57
C TYR A 754 -3.48 -24.77 18.30
N THR A 755 -4.66 -25.26 17.96
CA THR A 755 -5.64 -24.62 17.05
C THR A 755 -6.59 -23.75 17.85
#